data_AF-A0A0R0FPI3-F1
#
_entry.id   AF-A0A0R0FPI3-F1
#
_cell.length_a   1.000
_cell.length_b   1.000
_cell.length_c   1.000
_cell.angle_alpha   90.00
_cell.angle_beta   90.00
_cell.angle_gamma   90.00
#
_symmetry.space_group_name_H-M   'P 1'
#
loop_
_entity.id
_entity.type
_entity.pdbx_description
1 polymer ?
#
loop_
_entity_poly.entity_id
_entity_poly.type
_entity_poly.pdbx_seq_one_letter_code
_entity_poly.pdbx_strand_id
1 'polypeptide(L)'
;MNVDHDQPPSATKAQALQTLTAGPLSSSVAKLAASSRCIPSDKDFHFYRNFEEFKVPVEEIARESRSMLEAIGAAAAHAAFPDNDVDDDAAYDWLVNANDDVLERFDASVDEFRKVRQEEEETGRPAMHPMEEDGFQLVTGKKKKGGKGNVTPAATGSEVAAVAPPGVTVATKDKKTMGPKSKVPFHIPTIRRPQDEYNIVVNNANMPFEHVWLQRSDDGLSFIHPLEKLSVLNFVDTNLGDVVPVKPPSIESTPFKLVEEVKDLKELAAKLRSVNEFAVDLEHNQYRSFQGLTCLMQISTRTEDFIVDTLKLRIHIGPYLREIFKDPAKRKVMHGADRDIAWLQRDFGIYICNLFDTHQASKLLNLERNSLEHILHHFCEVTANKEYQNADWRLRPLPDEMIRYAREDTHYLLYIYDLMRIKLFALSKESESSESSDTPLVEVYKRSYDVCIQLYEKELLTENSYLHIYGLQGAGFNAQQLAIVSGLCEWRDIVARAEDESTGYVLPNKSVLEIAKQMPLTTSKLRRLVKSKHPYVEHNLDTVVSIIRHSIQNAASFEEAAQQLKEAQAVTASDVVPVTDGTEDPPSHTRHSKESSQHQATSVPIKIKSNSLIFEPPKDSLTIAEQNRDANVGALSTAKGNGAAVQVLKKPTGAFGALLGSSASKRKLGPGQGRDQARAD
;
A
#
# COMPACT_ATOMS: atom_id res chain seq x y z
N MET A 1 37.10 24.22 57.51
CA MET A 1 38.10 24.43 56.43
C MET A 1 37.42 25.21 55.33
N ASN A 2 38.21 25.90 54.49
CA ASN A 2 37.74 27.09 53.78
C ASN A 2 36.58 26.89 52.82
N VAL A 3 35.78 27.95 52.76
CA VAL A 3 34.85 28.30 51.68
C VAL A 3 35.63 28.41 50.36
N ASP A 4 35.02 27.95 49.27
CA ASP A 4 35.29 28.51 47.95
C ASP A 4 33.93 28.82 47.28
N HIS A 5 33.66 30.11 47.14
CA HIS A 5 32.41 30.67 46.62
C HIS A 5 32.81 31.62 45.49
N ASP A 6 32.72 31.17 44.23
CA ASP A 6 32.51 32.07 43.08
C ASP A 6 32.25 31.31 41.77
N GLN A 7 30.97 31.07 41.44
CA GLN A 7 30.47 31.08 40.06
C GLN A 7 29.00 31.58 40.04
N PRO A 8 28.62 32.48 39.13
CA PRO A 8 27.32 33.15 39.18
C PRO A 8 26.17 32.30 38.60
N PRO A 9 24.99 32.25 39.27
CA PRO A 9 23.83 31.51 38.79
C PRO A 9 22.94 32.37 37.88
N SER A 10 23.30 32.58 36.59
CA SER A 10 22.40 33.33 35.68
C SER A 10 22.42 32.99 34.19
N ALA A 11 23.47 32.40 33.61
CA ALA A 11 23.58 32.25 32.15
C ALA A 11 22.63 31.20 31.53
N THR A 12 22.58 29.98 32.09
CA THR A 12 21.95 28.82 31.42
C THR A 12 20.42 28.79 31.50
N LYS A 13 19.80 29.26 32.60
CA LYS A 13 18.33 29.38 32.69
C LYS A 13 17.80 30.54 31.83
N ALA A 14 18.54 31.66 31.76
CA ALA A 14 18.17 32.79 30.91
C ALA A 14 18.22 32.42 29.41
N GLN A 15 19.22 31.64 28.97
CA GLN A 15 19.28 31.14 27.60
C GLN A 15 18.13 30.19 27.25
N ALA A 16 17.67 29.34 28.18
CA ALA A 16 16.51 28.47 27.93
C ALA A 16 15.22 29.28 27.69
N LEU A 17 14.99 30.34 28.48
CA LEU A 17 13.87 31.27 28.30
C LEU A 17 13.97 32.10 27.02
N GLN A 18 15.16 32.62 26.67
CA GLN A 18 15.37 33.30 25.38
C GLN A 18 15.11 32.39 24.16
N THR A 19 15.30 31.07 24.31
CA THR A 19 15.03 30.09 23.24
C THR A 19 13.52 29.75 23.09
N LEU A 20 12.68 30.20 24.02
CA LEU A 20 11.22 30.15 23.91
C LEU A 20 10.65 31.40 23.24
N THR A 21 11.26 32.57 23.40
CA THR A 21 10.78 33.83 22.80
C THR A 21 11.36 34.14 21.42
N ALA A 22 12.50 33.56 21.04
CA ALA A 22 13.14 33.77 19.74
C ALA A 22 12.79 32.73 18.65
N GLY A 23 11.89 31.77 18.94
CA GLY A 23 11.44 30.74 18.00
C GLY A 23 10.15 31.14 17.25
N PRO A 24 9.81 30.46 16.14
CA PRO A 24 8.48 30.58 15.55
C PRO A 24 7.40 30.22 16.57
N LEU A 25 6.30 30.97 16.62
CA LEU A 25 5.21 30.80 17.59
C LEU A 25 4.76 29.33 17.72
N SER A 26 4.61 28.63 16.59
CA SER A 26 4.26 27.20 16.54
C SER A 26 5.26 26.29 17.25
N SER A 27 6.57 26.59 17.20
CA SER A 27 7.60 25.83 17.91
C SER A 27 7.55 26.11 19.42
N SER A 28 7.26 27.33 19.82
CA SER A 28 7.17 27.72 21.23
C SER A 28 5.91 27.17 21.89
N VAL A 29 4.75 27.25 21.22
CA VAL A 29 3.49 26.62 21.65
C VAL A 29 3.65 25.09 21.73
N ALA A 30 4.27 24.44 20.74
CA ALA A 30 4.51 23.00 20.77
C ALA A 30 5.43 22.56 21.93
N LYS A 31 6.44 23.37 22.29
CA LYS A 31 7.27 23.13 23.49
C LYS A 31 6.46 23.29 24.78
N LEU A 32 5.67 24.35 24.89
CA LEU A 32 4.82 24.61 26.05
C LEU A 32 3.80 23.47 26.28
N ALA A 33 3.11 23.04 25.22
CA ALA A 33 2.16 21.92 25.23
C ALA A 33 2.81 20.53 25.44
N ALA A 34 4.12 20.41 25.24
CA ALA A 34 4.90 19.22 25.62
C ALA A 34 5.31 19.28 27.10
N SER A 35 5.67 20.46 27.60
CA SER A 35 6.05 20.67 29.00
C SER A 35 4.89 20.61 29.99
N SER A 36 3.66 21.00 29.60
CA SER A 36 2.48 20.85 30.46
C SER A 36 2.20 19.40 30.85
N ARG A 37 2.55 18.44 29.98
CA ARG A 37 2.44 16.98 30.23
C ARG A 37 3.44 16.45 31.26
N CYS A 38 4.37 17.27 31.72
CA CYS A 38 5.28 16.95 32.83
C CYS A 38 4.71 17.35 34.20
N ILE A 39 3.55 18.02 34.24
CA ILE A 39 2.83 18.28 35.49
C ILE A 39 2.08 16.98 35.85
N PRO A 40 2.27 16.42 37.07
CA PRO A 40 1.52 15.26 37.54
C PRO A 40 0.00 15.51 37.49
N SER A 41 -0.79 14.45 37.26
CA SER A 41 -2.26 14.51 37.27
C SER A 41 -2.85 13.78 38.50
N ASP A 42 -4.16 13.93 38.71
CA ASP A 42 -4.96 13.12 39.61
C ASP A 42 -4.38 12.99 41.03
N LYS A 43 -4.23 11.75 41.52
CA LYS A 43 -3.74 11.43 42.87
C LYS A 43 -2.33 11.96 43.12
N ASP A 44 -1.47 11.93 42.10
CA ASP A 44 -0.10 12.43 42.21
C ASP A 44 -0.10 13.96 42.29
N PHE A 45 -0.94 14.65 41.51
CA PHE A 45 -1.13 16.10 41.64
C PHE A 45 -1.57 16.49 43.05
N HIS A 46 -2.62 15.84 43.57
CA HIS A 46 -3.11 16.10 44.93
C HIS A 46 -2.07 15.76 46.01
N PHE A 47 -1.25 14.72 45.80
CA PHE A 47 -0.15 14.39 46.70
C PHE A 47 0.95 15.46 46.70
N TYR A 48 1.43 15.87 45.52
CA TYR A 48 2.50 16.86 45.40
C TYR A 48 2.05 18.28 45.77
N ARG A 49 0.77 18.63 45.62
CA ARG A 49 0.21 19.93 46.03
C ARG A 49 0.28 20.22 47.54
N ASN A 50 0.59 19.21 48.36
CA ASN A 50 0.86 19.41 49.80
C ASN A 50 2.25 19.98 50.10
N PHE A 51 3.15 20.07 49.10
CA PHE A 51 4.50 20.63 49.23
C PHE A 51 4.55 22.02 48.58
N GLU A 52 4.99 23.04 49.33
CA GLU A 52 5.03 24.42 48.84
C GLU A 52 6.00 24.58 47.66
N GLU A 53 7.05 23.75 47.58
CA GLU A 53 8.01 23.70 46.46
C GLU A 53 7.37 23.30 45.12
N PHE A 54 6.24 22.59 45.14
CA PHE A 54 5.46 22.22 43.96
C PHE A 54 4.25 23.14 43.77
N LYS A 55 3.57 23.50 44.87
CA LYS A 55 2.37 24.35 44.86
C LYS A 55 2.64 25.75 44.31
N VAL A 56 3.70 26.44 44.77
CA VAL A 56 3.99 27.83 44.36
C VAL A 56 4.26 27.95 42.85
N PRO A 57 5.10 27.10 42.20
CA PRO A 57 5.26 27.14 40.75
C PRO A 57 3.98 26.81 39.95
N VAL A 58 3.14 25.90 40.46
CA VAL A 58 1.88 25.52 39.79
C VAL A 58 0.85 26.65 39.86
N GLU A 59 0.73 27.33 40.99
CA GLU A 59 -0.15 28.49 41.15
C GLU A 59 0.28 29.66 40.24
N GLU A 60 1.59 29.87 40.08
CA GLU A 60 2.13 30.87 39.14
C GLU A 60 1.85 30.52 37.67
N ILE A 61 2.03 29.24 37.26
CA ILE A 61 1.68 28.77 35.92
C ILE A 61 0.18 28.95 35.64
N ALA A 62 -0.68 28.66 36.62
CA ALA A 62 -2.13 28.86 36.48
C ALA A 62 -2.49 30.35 36.31
N ARG A 63 -1.84 31.23 37.08
CA ARG A 63 -2.01 32.70 37.01
C ARG A 63 -1.59 33.26 35.65
N GLU A 64 -0.42 32.87 35.14
CA GLU A 64 0.03 33.27 33.80
C GLU A 64 -0.87 32.72 32.69
N SER A 65 -1.29 31.45 32.80
CA SER A 65 -2.18 30.81 31.81
C SER A 65 -3.53 31.53 31.71
N ARG A 66 -4.12 31.90 32.86
CA ARG A 66 -5.37 32.67 32.91
C ARG A 66 -5.22 34.05 32.25
N SER A 67 -4.15 34.78 32.56
CA SER A 67 -3.89 36.09 31.96
C SER A 67 -3.74 36.06 30.43
N MET A 68 -3.19 34.97 29.88
CA MET A 68 -3.18 34.76 28.42
C MET A 68 -4.58 34.53 27.84
N LEU A 69 -5.44 33.75 28.51
CA LEU A 69 -6.82 33.49 28.07
C LEU A 69 -7.69 34.75 28.15
N GLU A 70 -7.54 35.55 29.20
CA GLU A 70 -8.16 36.88 29.33
C GLU A 70 -7.76 37.81 28.18
N ALA A 71 -6.47 37.86 27.83
CA ALA A 71 -5.96 38.67 26.73
C ALA A 71 -6.48 38.19 25.35
N ILE A 72 -6.62 36.88 25.15
CA ILE A 72 -7.22 36.30 23.94
C ILE A 72 -8.70 36.69 23.83
N GLY A 73 -9.47 36.55 24.92
CA GLY A 73 -10.88 36.95 24.96
C GLY A 73 -11.08 38.44 24.65
N ALA A 74 -10.27 39.30 25.25
CA ALA A 74 -10.30 40.74 24.98
C ALA A 74 -9.93 41.11 23.53
N ALA A 75 -9.06 40.33 22.88
CA ALA A 75 -8.63 40.57 21.50
C ALA A 75 -9.64 40.07 20.45
N ALA A 76 -10.39 39.01 20.74
CA ALA A 76 -11.24 38.32 19.77
C ALA A 76 -12.69 38.87 19.69
N ALA A 77 -13.02 39.86 20.54
CA ALA A 77 -14.36 40.47 20.70
C ALA A 77 -15.46 39.51 21.19
N HIS A 78 -15.08 38.37 21.78
CA HIS A 78 -16.01 37.49 22.52
C HIS A 78 -16.25 38.04 23.94
N ALA A 79 -17.12 37.35 24.70
CA ALA A 79 -17.26 37.62 26.14
C ALA A 79 -15.91 37.45 26.87
N ALA A 80 -15.70 38.16 27.98
CA ALA A 80 -14.50 37.99 28.80
C ALA A 80 -14.38 36.54 29.32
N PHE A 81 -13.15 36.08 29.51
CA PHE A 81 -12.88 34.76 30.09
C PHE A 81 -13.49 34.66 31.51
N PRO A 82 -14.12 33.54 31.91
CA PRO A 82 -14.77 33.43 33.22
C PRO A 82 -13.83 33.63 34.42
N ASP A 83 -14.33 34.30 35.46
CA ASP A 83 -13.59 34.60 36.70
C ASP A 83 -13.49 33.37 37.63
N ASN A 84 -12.70 33.46 38.70
CA ASN A 84 -12.27 32.33 39.54
C ASN A 84 -13.36 31.54 40.28
N ASP A 85 -14.59 32.05 40.37
CA ASP A 85 -15.71 31.42 41.12
C ASP A 85 -16.66 30.60 40.21
N VAL A 86 -16.30 30.36 38.95
CA VAL A 86 -17.14 29.62 37.98
C VAL A 86 -16.58 28.22 37.73
N ASP A 87 -17.47 27.24 37.55
CA ASP A 87 -17.18 25.83 37.27
C ASP A 87 -16.25 25.64 36.06
N ASP A 88 -15.41 24.59 36.09
CA ASP A 88 -14.43 24.30 35.02
C ASP A 88 -15.14 24.10 33.66
N ASP A 89 -16.37 23.57 33.69
CA ASP A 89 -17.26 23.42 32.53
C ASP A 89 -17.53 24.76 31.81
N ALA A 90 -17.68 25.87 32.53
CA ALA A 90 -17.97 27.17 31.90
C ALA A 90 -16.75 27.77 31.20
N ALA A 91 -15.54 27.51 31.72
CA ALA A 91 -14.29 27.88 31.05
C ALA A 91 -14.04 27.01 29.82
N TYR A 92 -14.44 25.74 29.86
CA TYR A 92 -14.41 24.85 28.70
C TYR A 92 -15.40 25.28 27.61
N ASP A 93 -16.67 25.52 27.95
CA ASP A 93 -17.70 26.00 27.02
C ASP A 93 -17.30 27.33 26.37
N TRP A 94 -16.73 28.26 27.14
CA TRP A 94 -16.19 29.51 26.59
C TRP A 94 -15.12 29.26 25.51
N LEU A 95 -14.20 28.32 25.78
CA LEU A 95 -13.13 27.98 24.85
C LEU A 95 -13.64 27.25 23.59
N VAL A 96 -14.68 26.42 23.72
CA VAL A 96 -15.34 25.77 22.57
C VAL A 96 -15.96 26.83 21.67
N ASN A 97 -16.81 27.69 22.22
CA ASN A 97 -17.47 28.76 21.45
C ASN A 97 -16.46 29.69 20.75
N ALA A 98 -15.37 30.07 21.44
CA ALA A 98 -14.32 30.91 20.85
C ALA A 98 -13.56 30.22 19.70
N ASN A 99 -13.42 28.89 19.71
CA ASN A 99 -12.85 28.14 18.60
C ASN A 99 -13.83 28.01 17.42
N ASP A 100 -15.10 27.74 17.71
CA ASP A 100 -16.14 27.59 16.68
C ASP A 100 -16.32 28.90 15.88
N ASP A 101 -16.38 30.06 16.55
CA ASP A 101 -16.43 31.38 15.89
C ASP A 101 -15.21 31.64 14.96
N VAL A 102 -14.02 31.14 15.33
CA VAL A 102 -12.80 31.28 14.51
C VAL A 102 -12.86 30.34 13.29
N LEU A 103 -13.38 29.13 13.47
CA LEU A 103 -13.55 28.16 12.39
C LEU A 103 -14.64 28.60 11.40
N GLU A 104 -15.76 29.15 11.88
CA GLU A 104 -16.82 29.69 11.01
C GLU A 104 -16.30 30.86 10.14
N ARG A 105 -15.53 31.79 10.72
CA ARG A 105 -14.87 32.87 9.96
C ARG A 105 -13.88 32.35 8.92
N PHE A 106 -13.16 31.26 9.24
CA PHE A 106 -12.26 30.60 8.29
C PHE A 106 -13.02 29.95 7.14
N ASP A 107 -14.08 29.19 7.43
CA ASP A 107 -14.90 28.52 6.42
C ASP A 107 -15.60 29.54 5.51
N ALA A 108 -16.13 30.63 6.05
CA ALA A 108 -16.67 31.74 5.26
C ALA A 108 -15.62 32.36 4.30
N SER A 109 -14.38 32.54 4.78
CA SER A 109 -13.26 33.03 3.95
C SER A 109 -12.85 32.03 2.87
N VAL A 110 -12.92 30.72 3.16
CA VAL A 110 -12.62 29.65 2.19
C VAL A 110 -13.70 29.55 1.12
N ASP A 111 -14.97 29.72 1.48
CA ASP A 111 -16.08 29.71 0.51
C ASP A 111 -16.11 30.98 -0.35
N GLU A 112 -15.78 32.15 0.19
CA GLU A 112 -15.53 33.35 -0.61
C GLU A 112 -14.36 33.14 -1.58
N PHE A 113 -13.24 32.58 -1.12
CA PHE A 113 -12.10 32.25 -1.98
C PHE A 113 -12.47 31.27 -3.09
N ARG A 114 -13.24 30.21 -2.79
CA ARG A 114 -13.75 29.26 -3.79
C ARG A 114 -14.65 29.93 -4.82
N LYS A 115 -15.55 30.80 -4.37
CA LYS A 115 -16.46 31.56 -5.24
C LYS A 115 -15.68 32.46 -6.20
N VAL A 116 -14.72 33.24 -5.70
CA VAL A 116 -13.82 34.06 -6.54
C VAL A 116 -13.07 33.18 -7.53
N ARG A 117 -12.54 32.02 -7.09
CA ARG A 117 -11.86 31.05 -7.96
C ARG A 117 -12.75 30.54 -9.09
N GLN A 118 -14.01 30.23 -8.79
CA GLN A 118 -14.98 29.76 -9.78
C GLN A 118 -15.33 30.88 -10.77
N GLU A 119 -15.53 32.12 -10.30
CA GLU A 119 -15.77 33.28 -11.17
C GLU A 119 -14.55 33.57 -12.09
N GLU A 120 -13.32 33.39 -11.62
CA GLU A 120 -12.10 33.50 -12.45
C GLU A 120 -12.00 32.39 -13.52
N GLU A 121 -12.36 31.15 -13.16
CA GLU A 121 -12.31 29.99 -14.05
C GLU A 121 -13.44 30.04 -15.11
N GLU A 122 -14.63 30.54 -14.76
CA GLU A 122 -15.76 30.72 -15.68
C GLU A 122 -15.59 31.93 -16.62
N THR A 123 -15.02 33.05 -16.15
CA THR A 123 -14.84 34.27 -16.96
C THR A 123 -13.50 34.33 -17.71
N GLY A 124 -12.54 33.48 -17.36
CA GLY A 124 -11.21 33.44 -17.97
C GLY A 124 -10.36 34.69 -17.71
N ARG A 125 -10.70 35.48 -16.67
CA ARG A 125 -10.01 36.71 -16.27
C ARG A 125 -9.86 36.73 -14.74
N PRO A 126 -8.74 37.23 -14.20
CA PRO A 126 -8.61 37.38 -12.76
C PRO A 126 -9.59 38.42 -12.23
N ALA A 127 -10.20 38.13 -11.08
CA ALA A 127 -11.23 38.96 -10.47
C ALA A 127 -10.59 40.17 -9.80
N MET A 128 -10.78 41.37 -10.37
CA MET A 128 -10.39 42.62 -9.72
C MET A 128 -11.43 43.05 -8.69
N HIS A 129 -11.32 42.51 -7.47
CA HIS A 129 -11.89 43.18 -6.30
C HIS A 129 -10.95 44.29 -5.81
N PRO A 130 -11.46 45.49 -5.45
CA PRO A 130 -10.67 46.48 -4.72
C PRO A 130 -10.45 45.96 -3.31
N MET A 131 -9.20 45.68 -2.94
CA MET A 131 -8.86 45.37 -1.55
C MET A 131 -8.95 46.63 -0.69
N GLU A 132 -9.73 46.57 0.38
CA GLU A 132 -9.44 47.36 1.58
C GLU A 132 -8.22 46.74 2.27
N GLU A 133 -7.37 47.59 2.87
CA GLU A 133 -6.03 47.22 3.32
C GLU A 133 -6.03 46.54 4.70
N ASP A 134 -6.31 45.23 4.76
CA ASP A 134 -5.60 44.31 5.67
C ASP A 134 -5.88 42.82 5.36
N GLY A 135 -4.88 42.10 4.83
CA GLY A 135 -5.01 40.68 4.53
C GLY A 135 -3.91 40.10 3.63
N PHE A 136 -3.34 38.96 4.05
CA PHE A 136 -2.28 38.16 3.40
C PHE A 136 -2.05 38.37 1.88
N GLN A 137 -1.01 39.12 1.53
CA GLN A 137 -0.60 39.33 0.13
C GLN A 137 0.20 38.12 -0.43
N LEU A 138 -0.40 37.38 -1.37
CA LEU A 138 0.21 36.18 -1.95
C LEU A 138 1.24 36.50 -3.05
N VAL A 139 2.50 36.13 -2.84
CA VAL A 139 3.60 36.37 -3.80
C VAL A 139 3.56 35.36 -4.96
N THR A 140 3.07 35.77 -6.13
CA THR A 140 3.11 34.96 -7.35
C THR A 140 4.49 35.00 -8.04
N GLY A 141 5.24 33.90 -7.97
CA GLY A 141 6.57 33.78 -8.58
C GLY A 141 6.54 33.69 -10.12
N LYS A 142 6.52 34.84 -10.82
CA LYS A 142 6.60 34.88 -12.29
C LYS A 142 7.94 34.36 -12.82
N LYS A 143 7.91 33.19 -13.46
CA LYS A 143 9.07 32.54 -14.09
C LYS A 143 9.50 33.28 -15.37
N LYS A 144 10.41 34.24 -15.22
CA LYS A 144 10.92 35.13 -16.28
C LYS A 144 11.80 34.36 -17.28
N LYS A 145 11.40 34.30 -18.56
CA LYS A 145 12.24 33.80 -19.66
C LYS A 145 13.00 34.97 -20.27
N GLY A 146 14.34 34.95 -20.20
CA GLY A 146 15.19 35.93 -20.89
C GLY A 146 15.41 35.58 -22.38
N GLY A 147 15.77 36.53 -23.25
CA GLY A 147 15.89 37.97 -23.01
C GLY A 147 16.55 38.74 -24.17
N LYS A 148 16.68 40.07 -23.96
CA LYS A 148 17.46 41.08 -24.73
C LYS A 148 17.16 41.28 -26.23
N GLY A 149 16.70 42.50 -26.53
CA GLY A 149 16.83 43.17 -27.83
C GLY A 149 16.37 44.63 -27.71
N ASN A 150 17.31 45.59 -27.68
CA ASN A 150 16.99 47.00 -27.94
C ASN A 150 16.72 47.16 -29.44
N VAL A 151 15.71 47.98 -29.81
CA VAL A 151 15.77 49.05 -30.83
C VAL A 151 14.35 49.60 -31.06
N THR A 152 14.26 50.90 -31.31
CA THR A 152 13.05 51.69 -31.59
C THR A 152 12.47 51.45 -33.00
N PRO A 153 11.20 51.82 -33.26
CA PRO A 153 10.49 51.43 -34.49
C PRO A 153 10.67 52.43 -35.65
N ALA A 154 10.74 51.94 -36.90
CA ALA A 154 10.44 52.71 -38.11
C ALA A 154 10.12 51.85 -39.36
N ALA A 155 8.97 52.16 -39.97
CA ALA A 155 8.72 52.29 -41.41
C ALA A 155 8.77 51.10 -42.44
N THR A 156 7.60 50.88 -43.07
CA THR A 156 7.31 50.77 -44.53
C THR A 156 7.70 49.54 -45.38
N GLY A 157 6.80 49.19 -46.33
CA GLY A 157 6.97 48.22 -47.45
C GLY A 157 6.50 46.80 -47.09
N SER A 158 5.39 46.22 -47.56
CA SER A 158 4.67 46.18 -48.85
C SER A 158 5.21 45.17 -49.88
N GLU A 159 4.28 44.35 -50.38
CA GLU A 159 4.25 43.55 -51.63
C GLU A 159 4.78 42.09 -51.74
N VAL A 160 3.80 41.22 -52.01
CA VAL A 160 3.70 40.23 -53.12
C VAL A 160 4.38 38.84 -52.97
N ALA A 161 3.68 37.84 -53.54
CA ALA A 161 3.90 36.40 -53.40
C ALA A 161 4.53 35.75 -54.65
N ALA A 162 5.16 34.56 -54.49
CA ALA A 162 5.27 33.54 -55.55
C ALA A 162 5.83 32.17 -55.07
N VAL A 163 5.11 31.08 -55.40
CA VAL A 163 5.59 29.76 -55.90
C VAL A 163 6.39 28.80 -54.97
N ALA A 164 6.16 27.49 -55.18
CA ALA A 164 6.63 26.31 -54.41
C ALA A 164 7.71 25.51 -55.19
N PRO A 165 8.02 24.21 -54.92
CA PRO A 165 7.98 23.37 -53.70
C PRO A 165 9.45 22.94 -53.35
N PRO A 166 9.83 21.70 -52.94
CA PRO A 166 9.19 20.62 -52.15
C PRO A 166 10.04 20.21 -50.90
N GLY A 167 9.68 19.09 -50.22
CA GLY A 167 10.62 18.32 -49.38
C GLY A 167 10.06 17.78 -48.06
N VAL A 168 9.60 16.52 -48.03
CA VAL A 168 9.27 15.81 -46.78
C VAL A 168 10.57 15.28 -46.16
N THR A 169 10.92 15.78 -44.98
CA THR A 169 11.94 15.18 -44.10
C THR A 169 11.33 14.86 -42.74
N VAL A 170 11.41 13.59 -42.35
CA VAL A 170 10.89 13.09 -41.08
C VAL A 170 11.79 13.57 -39.95
N ALA A 171 11.31 14.53 -39.16
CA ALA A 171 12.02 14.98 -37.97
C ALA A 171 11.88 13.94 -36.84
N THR A 172 12.96 13.22 -36.56
CA THR A 172 13.08 12.36 -35.38
C THR A 172 12.85 13.17 -34.10
N LYS A 173 11.91 12.72 -33.27
CA LYS A 173 11.45 13.43 -32.07
C LYS A 173 12.57 13.52 -31.02
N ASP A 174 13.19 14.70 -30.92
CA ASP A 174 14.36 14.91 -30.06
C ASP A 174 14.01 14.76 -28.57
N LYS A 175 14.70 13.83 -27.90
CA LYS A 175 14.30 13.28 -26.58
C LYS A 175 14.76 14.16 -25.39
N LYS A 176 14.68 15.49 -25.52
CA LYS A 176 15.35 16.46 -24.62
C LYS A 176 14.51 17.62 -24.06
N THR A 177 13.19 17.65 -24.30
CA THR A 177 12.28 18.70 -23.80
C THR A 177 11.09 18.15 -22.98
N MET A 178 11.31 17.08 -22.22
CA MET A 178 10.47 16.77 -21.06
C MET A 178 11.26 17.05 -19.78
N GLY A 179 10.67 17.82 -18.87
CA GLY A 179 11.15 17.87 -17.49
C GLY A 179 11.04 16.48 -16.83
N PRO A 180 11.60 16.29 -15.62
CA PRO A 180 11.37 15.04 -14.90
C PRO A 180 9.86 14.86 -14.71
N LYS A 181 9.28 13.84 -15.37
CA LYS A 181 7.89 13.43 -15.15
C LYS A 181 7.69 13.26 -13.64
N SER A 182 6.65 13.88 -13.09
CA SER A 182 6.19 13.61 -11.74
C SER A 182 5.84 12.12 -11.64
N LYS A 183 6.60 11.37 -10.85
CA LYS A 183 6.28 9.97 -10.59
C LYS A 183 4.94 9.93 -9.85
N VAL A 184 4.02 9.09 -10.32
CA VAL A 184 2.80 8.75 -9.60
C VAL A 184 3.21 8.22 -8.22
N PRO A 185 2.71 8.80 -7.11
CA PRO A 185 3.11 8.39 -5.77
C PRO A 185 2.44 7.06 -5.38
N PHE A 186 3.25 6.14 -4.82
CA PHE A 186 2.76 4.85 -4.31
C PHE A 186 1.97 4.97 -3.01
N HIS A 187 2.16 6.07 -2.29
CA HIS A 187 1.42 6.39 -1.08
C HIS A 187 1.26 7.90 -0.99
N ILE A 188 0.01 8.35 -0.78
CA ILE A 188 -0.35 9.73 -0.51
C ILE A 188 -0.81 9.80 0.96
N PRO A 189 -0.01 10.37 1.88
CA PRO A 189 -0.34 10.41 3.31
C PRO A 189 -1.59 11.22 3.66
N THR A 190 -2.00 12.15 2.81
CA THR A 190 -3.19 13.01 3.01
C THR A 190 -4.51 12.35 2.61
N ILE A 191 -4.49 11.18 1.96
CA ILE A 191 -5.71 10.41 1.70
C ILE A 191 -6.22 9.84 3.04
N ARG A 192 -7.45 10.22 3.40
CA ARG A 192 -8.21 9.63 4.52
C ARG A 192 -8.31 8.12 4.34
N ARG A 193 -8.35 7.36 5.43
CA ARG A 193 -8.42 5.90 5.37
C ARG A 193 -9.82 5.52 4.85
N PRO A 194 -9.94 4.80 3.72
CA PRO A 194 -11.26 4.37 3.22
C PRO A 194 -12.01 3.49 4.23
N GLN A 195 -11.29 2.83 5.15
CA GLN A 195 -11.90 2.05 6.22
C GLN A 195 -12.73 2.90 7.17
N ASP A 196 -12.23 4.09 7.54
CA ASP A 196 -12.91 5.01 8.43
C ASP A 196 -14.02 5.77 7.67
N GLU A 197 -13.76 6.14 6.41
CA GLU A 197 -14.69 6.90 5.56
C GLU A 197 -15.94 6.09 5.13
N TYR A 198 -15.75 4.81 4.76
CA TYR A 198 -16.82 3.92 4.29
C TYR A 198 -17.22 2.86 5.32
N ASN A 199 -16.78 2.99 6.58
CA ASN A 199 -17.04 2.04 7.68
C ASN A 199 -16.69 0.58 7.31
N ILE A 200 -15.53 0.37 6.69
CA ILE A 200 -15.06 -0.94 6.24
C ILE A 200 -14.50 -1.73 7.43
N VAL A 201 -15.37 -2.46 8.12
CA VAL A 201 -14.98 -3.34 9.22
C VAL A 201 -14.39 -4.65 8.67
N VAL A 202 -13.18 -5.01 9.11
CA VAL A 202 -12.47 -6.23 8.71
C VAL A 202 -12.04 -7.01 9.95
N ASN A 203 -12.32 -8.30 10.01
CA ASN A 203 -11.81 -9.16 11.08
C ASN A 203 -10.32 -9.47 10.85
N ASN A 204 -9.45 -8.69 11.48
CA ASN A 204 -7.99 -8.85 11.45
C ASN A 204 -7.42 -9.85 12.48
N ALA A 205 -8.25 -10.49 13.32
CA ALA A 205 -7.77 -11.43 14.32
C ALA A 205 -6.91 -12.55 13.71
N ASN A 206 -5.94 -13.04 14.48
CA ASN A 206 -4.99 -14.10 14.07
C ASN A 206 -5.63 -15.50 14.06
N MET A 207 -6.71 -15.62 13.29
CA MET A 207 -7.53 -16.82 13.10
C MET A 207 -7.76 -17.03 11.59
N PRO A 208 -7.96 -18.28 11.13
CA PRO A 208 -8.25 -18.59 9.73
C PRO A 208 -9.38 -17.74 9.13
N PHE A 209 -9.37 -17.58 7.80
CA PHE A 209 -10.47 -16.90 7.11
C PHE A 209 -11.76 -17.72 7.19
N GLU A 210 -12.90 -17.04 7.31
CA GLU A 210 -14.21 -17.69 7.33
C GLU A 210 -14.98 -17.37 6.05
N HIS A 211 -15.12 -18.37 5.18
CA HIS A 211 -15.89 -18.27 3.95
C HIS A 211 -17.41 -18.41 4.24
N VAL A 212 -18.00 -17.40 4.89
CA VAL A 212 -19.42 -17.40 5.34
C VAL A 212 -20.47 -17.68 4.26
N TRP A 213 -20.10 -17.58 2.98
CA TRP A 213 -20.97 -17.85 1.82
C TRP A 213 -20.78 -19.25 1.19
N LEU A 214 -19.89 -20.07 1.74
CA LEU A 214 -19.65 -21.45 1.28
C LEU A 214 -20.29 -22.47 2.22
N GLN A 215 -20.67 -23.61 1.64
CA GLN A 215 -21.05 -24.79 2.41
C GLN A 215 -19.79 -25.40 3.04
N ARG A 216 -19.90 -25.96 4.25
CA ARG A 216 -18.85 -26.83 4.80
C ARG A 216 -19.03 -28.27 4.31
N SER A 217 -17.94 -29.02 4.35
CA SER A 217 -17.93 -30.49 4.21
C SER A 217 -18.79 -31.17 5.29
N ASP A 218 -19.16 -32.43 5.07
CA ASP A 218 -19.98 -33.21 6.02
C ASP A 218 -19.30 -33.41 7.39
N ASP A 219 -17.96 -33.36 7.43
CA ASP A 219 -17.16 -33.38 8.68
C ASP A 219 -16.97 -31.98 9.32
N GLY A 220 -17.44 -30.92 8.65
CA GLY A 220 -17.32 -29.53 9.06
C GLY A 220 -15.93 -28.90 8.91
N LEU A 221 -14.92 -29.66 8.46
CA LEU A 221 -13.51 -29.25 8.51
C LEU A 221 -13.08 -28.31 7.38
N SER A 222 -13.63 -28.47 6.17
CA SER A 222 -13.30 -27.64 5.00
C SER A 222 -14.52 -26.89 4.45
N PHE A 223 -14.26 -25.87 3.63
CA PHE A 223 -15.28 -25.23 2.82
C PHE A 223 -15.31 -25.89 1.43
N ILE A 224 -16.50 -26.20 0.93
CA ILE A 224 -16.73 -26.74 -0.41
C ILE A 224 -16.77 -25.57 -1.39
N HIS A 225 -15.80 -25.50 -2.31
CA HIS A 225 -15.77 -24.50 -3.35
C HIS A 225 -16.85 -24.77 -4.43
N PRO A 226 -17.52 -23.75 -4.99
CA PRO A 226 -18.61 -23.97 -5.95
C PRO A 226 -18.20 -24.74 -7.22
N LEU A 227 -16.92 -24.69 -7.59
CA LEU A 227 -16.39 -25.39 -8.76
C LEU A 227 -16.18 -26.89 -8.56
N GLU A 228 -16.05 -27.39 -7.32
CA GLU A 228 -15.80 -28.83 -7.07
C GLU A 228 -16.88 -29.75 -7.67
N LYS A 229 -18.09 -29.21 -7.87
CA LYS A 229 -19.25 -29.92 -8.43
C LYS A 229 -19.29 -29.86 -9.97
N LEU A 230 -18.32 -29.23 -10.63
CA LEU A 230 -18.30 -28.94 -12.07
C LEU A 230 -17.05 -29.51 -12.73
N SER A 231 -17.22 -30.26 -13.82
CA SER A 231 -16.10 -30.68 -14.66
C SER A 231 -15.56 -29.49 -15.44
N VAL A 232 -14.23 -29.31 -15.46
CA VAL A 232 -13.54 -28.31 -16.29
C VAL A 232 -13.90 -28.43 -17.77
N LEU A 233 -14.19 -29.65 -18.25
CA LEU A 233 -14.58 -29.91 -19.65
C LEU A 233 -15.92 -29.24 -20.02
N ASN A 234 -16.77 -28.93 -19.03
CA ASN A 234 -18.03 -28.21 -19.25
C ASN A 234 -17.81 -26.73 -19.64
N PHE A 235 -16.61 -26.19 -19.43
CA PHE A 235 -16.25 -24.81 -19.74
C PHE A 235 -15.52 -24.66 -21.08
N VAL A 236 -15.07 -25.76 -21.69
CA VAL A 236 -14.26 -25.74 -22.92
C VAL A 236 -15.17 -25.53 -24.13
N ASP A 237 -14.86 -24.54 -24.95
CA ASP A 237 -15.62 -24.29 -26.18
C ASP A 237 -15.33 -25.37 -27.23
N THR A 238 -16.35 -26.12 -27.62
CA THR A 238 -16.23 -27.17 -28.64
C THR A 238 -16.38 -26.64 -30.07
N ASN A 239 -17.17 -25.58 -30.27
CA ASN A 239 -17.45 -24.98 -31.58
C ASN A 239 -16.57 -23.75 -31.85
N LEU A 240 -15.28 -23.99 -32.12
CA LEU A 240 -14.29 -22.92 -32.39
C LEU A 240 -14.18 -22.53 -33.87
N GLY A 241 -14.76 -23.31 -34.78
CA GLY A 241 -14.66 -23.11 -36.23
C GLY A 241 -15.25 -21.78 -36.73
N ASP A 242 -16.26 -21.26 -36.03
CA ASP A 242 -17.04 -20.09 -36.44
C ASP A 242 -16.74 -18.82 -35.60
N VAL A 243 -15.69 -18.85 -34.76
CA VAL A 243 -15.34 -17.69 -33.90
C VAL A 243 -14.72 -16.58 -34.73
N VAL A 244 -15.46 -15.49 -34.94
CA VAL A 244 -14.96 -14.25 -35.53
C VAL A 244 -14.53 -13.28 -34.42
N PRO A 245 -13.24 -12.91 -34.31
CA PRO A 245 -12.77 -11.98 -33.28
C PRO A 245 -13.41 -10.60 -33.37
N VAL A 246 -14.03 -10.15 -32.29
CA VAL A 246 -14.68 -8.83 -32.23
C VAL A 246 -13.74 -7.81 -31.61
N LYS A 247 -13.08 -7.00 -32.45
CA LYS A 247 -12.23 -5.89 -31.98
C LYS A 247 -13.13 -4.77 -31.42
N PRO A 248 -12.88 -4.24 -30.21
CA PRO A 248 -13.64 -3.11 -29.69
C PRO A 248 -13.39 -1.83 -30.51
N PRO A 249 -14.30 -0.84 -30.43
CA PRO A 249 -14.04 0.55 -30.85
C PRO A 249 -12.84 1.16 -30.08
N SER A 250 -12.46 2.41 -30.37
CA SER A 250 -11.47 3.08 -29.52
C SER A 250 -12.05 3.40 -28.15
N ILE A 251 -11.21 3.47 -27.11
CA ILE A 251 -11.62 3.81 -25.73
C ILE A 251 -12.38 5.15 -25.63
N GLU A 252 -12.10 6.11 -26.51
CA GLU A 252 -12.82 7.39 -26.60
C GLU A 252 -14.23 7.27 -27.21
N SER A 253 -14.48 6.20 -27.97
CA SER A 253 -15.76 5.95 -28.67
C SER A 253 -16.61 4.85 -28.03
N THR A 254 -16.02 3.96 -27.24
CA THR A 254 -16.74 2.94 -26.46
C THR A 254 -17.48 3.57 -25.28
N PRO A 255 -18.79 3.31 -25.10
CA PRO A 255 -19.56 3.74 -23.94
C PRO A 255 -18.88 3.36 -22.62
N PHE A 256 -18.83 4.32 -21.70
CA PHE A 256 -18.17 4.17 -20.41
C PHE A 256 -19.07 4.65 -19.28
N LYS A 257 -19.06 3.91 -18.17
CA LYS A 257 -19.75 4.29 -16.94
C LYS A 257 -18.84 4.08 -15.73
N LEU A 258 -18.58 5.16 -15.00
CA LEU A 258 -18.10 5.09 -13.62
C LEU A 258 -19.31 4.74 -12.72
N VAL A 259 -19.17 3.68 -11.93
CA VAL A 259 -20.21 3.06 -11.10
C VAL A 259 -19.88 3.35 -9.64
N GLU A 260 -20.45 4.45 -9.14
CA GLU A 260 -20.27 4.94 -7.76
C GLU A 260 -21.55 4.85 -6.93
N GLU A 261 -22.69 4.50 -7.55
CA GLU A 261 -24.01 4.44 -6.93
C GLU A 261 -24.64 3.05 -7.04
N VAL A 262 -25.44 2.68 -6.02
CA VAL A 262 -26.10 1.37 -5.96
C VAL A 262 -27.09 1.15 -7.12
N LYS A 263 -27.66 2.23 -7.66
CA LYS A 263 -28.48 2.19 -8.88
C LYS A 263 -27.65 1.70 -10.07
N ASP A 264 -26.50 2.34 -10.31
CA ASP A 264 -25.61 2.01 -11.43
C ASP A 264 -25.06 0.58 -11.31
N LEU A 265 -24.78 0.12 -10.08
CA LEU A 265 -24.37 -1.26 -9.81
C LEU A 265 -25.47 -2.29 -10.14
N LYS A 266 -26.76 -1.95 -9.93
CA LYS A 266 -27.89 -2.80 -10.36
C LYS A 266 -28.02 -2.86 -11.87
N GLU A 267 -27.80 -1.75 -12.56
CA GLU A 267 -27.82 -1.66 -14.02
C GLU A 267 -26.66 -2.48 -14.64
N LEU A 268 -25.45 -2.35 -14.09
CA LEU A 268 -24.31 -3.21 -14.40
C LEU A 268 -24.64 -4.70 -14.17
N ALA A 269 -25.18 -5.07 -13.01
CA ALA A 269 -25.56 -6.45 -12.74
C ALA A 269 -26.63 -6.98 -13.72
N ALA A 270 -27.54 -6.12 -14.21
CA ALA A 270 -28.50 -6.48 -15.25
C ALA A 270 -27.84 -6.69 -16.62
N LYS A 271 -26.87 -5.83 -16.99
CA LYS A 271 -26.07 -5.98 -18.21
C LYS A 271 -25.24 -7.27 -18.19
N LEU A 272 -24.57 -7.58 -17.07
CA LEU A 272 -23.79 -8.83 -16.95
C LEU A 272 -24.69 -10.08 -16.97
N ARG A 273 -25.95 -9.98 -16.52
CA ARG A 273 -26.95 -11.04 -16.72
C ARG A 273 -27.37 -11.23 -18.18
N SER A 274 -27.21 -10.26 -19.09
CA SER A 274 -27.59 -10.41 -20.51
C SER A 274 -26.46 -10.85 -21.45
N VAL A 275 -25.18 -10.76 -21.06
CA VAL A 275 -24.03 -11.20 -21.88
C VAL A 275 -23.52 -12.59 -21.48
N ASN A 276 -22.89 -13.32 -22.38
CA ASN A 276 -22.32 -14.65 -22.08
C ASN A 276 -20.89 -14.55 -21.53
N GLU A 277 -20.14 -13.52 -21.90
CA GLU A 277 -18.78 -13.27 -21.43
C GLU A 277 -18.54 -11.80 -21.08
N PHE A 278 -17.63 -11.58 -20.12
CA PHE A 278 -17.13 -10.25 -19.77
C PHE A 278 -15.68 -10.34 -19.24
N ALA A 279 -14.90 -9.30 -19.52
CA ALA A 279 -13.55 -9.13 -18.97
C ALA A 279 -13.63 -8.51 -17.58
N VAL A 280 -12.70 -8.87 -16.70
CA VAL A 280 -12.58 -8.32 -15.34
C VAL A 280 -11.10 -8.09 -15.00
N ASP A 281 -10.82 -6.99 -14.30
CA ASP A 281 -9.56 -6.73 -13.62
C ASP A 281 -9.84 -6.01 -12.29
N LEU A 282 -8.84 -5.90 -11.40
CA LEU A 282 -8.96 -5.25 -10.09
C LEU A 282 -7.74 -4.38 -9.75
N GLU A 283 -7.97 -3.33 -8.96
CA GLU A 283 -6.89 -2.56 -8.35
C GLU A 283 -6.88 -2.68 -6.82
N HIS A 284 -5.69 -2.70 -6.23
CA HIS A 284 -5.50 -3.06 -4.82
C HIS A 284 -4.55 -2.13 -4.07
N ASN A 285 -4.84 -1.85 -2.80
CA ASN A 285 -3.92 -1.24 -1.86
C ASN A 285 -3.66 -2.14 -0.65
N GLN A 286 -2.39 -2.53 -0.47
CA GLN A 286 -1.91 -3.32 0.67
C GLN A 286 -1.08 -2.52 1.68
N TYR A 287 -0.84 -1.22 1.45
CA TYR A 287 0.09 -0.46 2.31
C TYR A 287 -0.60 0.15 3.53
N ARG A 288 -1.87 0.56 3.38
CA ARG A 288 -2.66 1.24 4.41
C ARG A 288 -3.88 0.43 4.90
N SER A 289 -3.72 -0.88 4.95
CA SER A 289 -4.66 -1.87 5.53
C SER A 289 -3.87 -3.15 5.85
N PHE A 290 -4.30 -3.94 6.82
CA PHE A 290 -3.59 -5.15 7.25
C PHE A 290 -3.74 -6.29 6.23
N GLN A 291 -4.98 -6.65 5.89
CA GLN A 291 -5.28 -7.62 4.84
C GLN A 291 -5.28 -6.98 3.43
N GLY A 292 -5.30 -5.66 3.33
CA GLY A 292 -5.38 -4.91 2.08
C GLY A 292 -6.81 -4.76 1.56
N LEU A 293 -6.99 -3.84 0.60
CA LEU A 293 -8.28 -3.40 0.07
C LEU A 293 -8.28 -3.46 -1.46
N THR A 294 -9.29 -4.09 -2.06
CA THR A 294 -9.63 -3.85 -3.47
C THR A 294 -10.26 -2.46 -3.58
N CYS A 295 -9.56 -1.58 -4.29
CA CYS A 295 -9.89 -0.16 -4.45
C CYS A 295 -10.66 0.15 -5.73
N LEU A 296 -10.61 -0.73 -6.72
CA LEU A 296 -11.35 -0.62 -7.98
C LEU A 296 -11.65 -2.01 -8.55
N MET A 297 -12.71 -2.10 -9.36
CA MET A 297 -13.01 -3.25 -10.21
C MET A 297 -13.39 -2.77 -11.60
N GLN A 298 -12.70 -3.28 -12.61
CA GLN A 298 -12.89 -2.93 -14.00
C GLN A 298 -13.63 -4.06 -14.68
N ILE A 299 -14.63 -3.73 -15.50
CA ILE A 299 -15.41 -4.72 -16.24
C ILE A 299 -15.67 -4.22 -17.65
N SER A 300 -15.27 -5.00 -18.66
CA SER A 300 -15.62 -4.71 -20.06
C SER A 300 -16.50 -5.81 -20.63
N THR A 301 -17.60 -5.39 -21.26
CA THR A 301 -18.41 -6.26 -22.12
C THR A 301 -17.98 -6.08 -23.58
N ARG A 302 -18.62 -6.80 -24.52
CA ARG A 302 -18.40 -6.57 -25.96
C ARG A 302 -18.81 -5.17 -26.45
N THR A 303 -19.56 -4.39 -25.66
CA THR A 303 -20.19 -3.13 -26.11
C THR A 303 -19.87 -1.91 -25.26
N GLU A 304 -19.38 -2.07 -24.03
CA GLU A 304 -19.25 -0.97 -23.05
C GLU A 304 -18.31 -1.37 -21.90
N ASP A 305 -17.66 -0.35 -21.34
CA ASP A 305 -16.70 -0.44 -20.23
C ASP A 305 -17.28 0.13 -18.93
N PHE A 306 -16.94 -0.48 -17.81
CA PHE A 306 -17.31 -0.05 -16.47
C PHE A 306 -16.08 0.03 -15.57
N ILE A 307 -16.05 1.05 -14.73
CA ILE A 307 -15.18 1.11 -13.56
C ILE A 307 -16.09 1.20 -12.34
N VAL A 308 -15.91 0.30 -11.38
CA VAL A 308 -16.72 0.22 -10.16
C VAL A 308 -15.90 0.68 -8.96
N ASP A 309 -16.42 1.65 -8.21
CA ASP A 309 -15.81 2.06 -6.95
C ASP A 309 -16.13 1.03 -5.86
N THR A 310 -15.21 0.11 -5.65
CA THR A 310 -15.32 -0.96 -4.65
C THR A 310 -15.05 -0.50 -3.22
N LEU A 311 -14.61 0.74 -3.00
CA LEU A 311 -14.52 1.33 -1.66
C LEU A 311 -15.90 1.86 -1.26
N LYS A 312 -16.47 2.75 -2.09
CA LYS A 312 -17.79 3.35 -1.85
C LYS A 312 -18.93 2.34 -1.88
N LEU A 313 -18.89 1.36 -2.79
CA LEU A 313 -19.95 0.36 -2.95
C LEU A 313 -19.69 -0.96 -2.22
N ARG A 314 -18.68 -1.04 -1.34
CA ARG A 314 -18.10 -2.29 -0.84
C ARG A 314 -19.11 -3.33 -0.36
N ILE A 315 -20.05 -2.94 0.51
CA ILE A 315 -21.08 -3.84 1.06
C ILE A 315 -22.12 -4.30 0.04
N HIS A 316 -22.20 -3.63 -1.12
CA HIS A 316 -23.17 -3.89 -2.18
C HIS A 316 -22.60 -4.75 -3.32
N ILE A 317 -21.29 -4.73 -3.57
CA ILE A 317 -20.62 -5.51 -4.63
C ILE A 317 -20.99 -7.00 -4.55
N GLY A 318 -20.76 -7.62 -3.39
CA GLY A 318 -21.06 -9.04 -3.16
C GLY A 318 -22.52 -9.40 -3.45
N PRO A 319 -23.52 -8.77 -2.79
CA PRO A 319 -24.93 -9.01 -3.02
C PRO A 319 -25.41 -8.91 -4.49
N TYR A 320 -24.86 -8.00 -5.30
CA TYR A 320 -25.32 -7.83 -6.69
C TYR A 320 -24.54 -8.66 -7.73
N LEU A 321 -23.25 -8.96 -7.48
CA LEU A 321 -22.39 -9.60 -8.48
C LEU A 321 -22.06 -11.08 -8.20
N ARG A 322 -22.14 -11.56 -6.96
CA ARG A 322 -21.71 -12.93 -6.58
C ARG A 322 -22.30 -14.03 -7.45
N GLU A 323 -23.61 -14.08 -7.63
CA GLU A 323 -24.23 -15.15 -8.41
C GLU A 323 -23.89 -15.06 -9.91
N ILE A 324 -23.54 -13.88 -10.44
CA ILE A 324 -23.14 -13.71 -11.85
C ILE A 324 -21.70 -14.21 -12.07
N PHE A 325 -20.81 -13.96 -11.12
CA PHE A 325 -19.43 -14.49 -11.14
C PHE A 325 -19.39 -16.00 -10.88
N LYS A 326 -20.33 -16.52 -10.09
CA LYS A 326 -20.52 -17.95 -9.80
C LYS A 326 -21.29 -18.72 -10.89
N ASP A 327 -22.00 -18.03 -11.78
CA ASP A 327 -22.73 -18.66 -12.89
C ASP A 327 -21.74 -19.34 -13.88
N PRO A 328 -21.82 -20.67 -14.08
CA PRO A 328 -20.95 -21.39 -15.02
C PRO A 328 -21.27 -21.10 -16.49
N ALA A 329 -22.47 -20.61 -16.83
CA ALA A 329 -22.83 -20.20 -18.19
C ALA A 329 -22.20 -18.85 -18.57
N LYS A 330 -21.67 -18.09 -17.59
CA LYS A 330 -20.96 -16.83 -17.78
C LYS A 330 -19.47 -17.09 -17.83
N ARG A 331 -18.78 -16.67 -18.89
CA ARG A 331 -17.32 -16.68 -18.91
C ARG A 331 -16.74 -15.39 -18.37
N LYS A 332 -15.87 -15.50 -17.38
CA LYS A 332 -15.05 -14.37 -16.91
C LYS A 332 -13.70 -14.46 -17.61
N VAL A 333 -13.23 -13.37 -18.21
CA VAL A 333 -11.92 -13.30 -18.84
C VAL A 333 -11.04 -12.38 -18.02
N MET A 334 -9.87 -12.85 -17.58
CA MET A 334 -8.94 -12.06 -16.75
C MET A 334 -7.50 -12.28 -17.23
N HIS A 335 -6.54 -11.62 -16.58
CA HIS A 335 -5.11 -11.75 -16.90
C HIS A 335 -4.24 -11.88 -15.65
N GLY A 336 -3.80 -13.09 -15.32
CA GLY A 336 -2.95 -13.35 -14.14
C GLY A 336 -3.74 -13.29 -12.84
N ALA A 337 -4.92 -13.93 -12.84
CA ALA A 337 -5.97 -13.74 -11.84
C ALA A 337 -5.66 -14.29 -10.43
N ASP A 338 -4.46 -14.86 -10.22
CA ASP A 338 -4.04 -15.53 -8.99
C ASP A 338 -4.29 -14.70 -7.72
N ARG A 339 -4.15 -13.37 -7.80
CA ARG A 339 -4.44 -12.45 -6.67
C ARG A 339 -5.88 -11.97 -6.66
N ASP A 340 -6.50 -11.79 -7.81
CA ASP A 340 -7.85 -11.28 -7.95
C ASP A 340 -8.90 -12.25 -7.39
N ILE A 341 -8.70 -13.56 -7.62
CA ILE A 341 -9.53 -14.60 -7.00
C ILE A 341 -9.53 -14.45 -5.47
N ALA A 342 -8.34 -14.33 -4.86
CA ALA A 342 -8.21 -14.15 -3.42
C ALA A 342 -8.86 -12.85 -2.93
N TRP A 343 -8.71 -11.75 -3.67
CA TRP A 343 -9.27 -10.44 -3.33
C TRP A 343 -10.80 -10.40 -3.42
N LEU A 344 -11.39 -10.98 -4.47
CA LEU A 344 -12.84 -11.10 -4.66
C LEU A 344 -13.51 -11.90 -3.53
N GLN A 345 -12.86 -12.98 -3.09
CA GLN A 345 -13.35 -13.80 -1.97
C GLN A 345 -13.26 -13.03 -0.65
N ARG A 346 -12.11 -12.43 -0.35
CA ARG A 346 -11.86 -11.67 0.87
C ARG A 346 -12.82 -10.49 1.04
N ASP A 347 -12.99 -9.68 -0.01
CA ASP A 347 -13.65 -8.38 0.09
C ASP A 347 -15.16 -8.43 -0.16
N PHE A 348 -15.62 -9.35 -1.01
CA PHE A 348 -17.01 -9.37 -1.47
C PHE A 348 -17.68 -10.74 -1.33
N GLY A 349 -16.93 -11.78 -0.95
CA GLY A 349 -17.39 -13.17 -0.95
C GLY A 349 -17.78 -13.64 -2.36
N ILE A 350 -17.04 -13.19 -3.38
CA ILE A 350 -17.27 -13.55 -4.79
C ILE A 350 -16.33 -14.72 -5.16
N TYR A 351 -16.88 -15.74 -5.83
CA TYR A 351 -16.16 -16.92 -6.30
C TYR A 351 -16.40 -17.07 -7.81
N ILE A 352 -15.35 -17.32 -8.59
CA ILE A 352 -15.42 -17.35 -10.06
C ILE A 352 -15.56 -18.78 -10.59
N CYS A 353 -16.68 -19.08 -11.26
CA CYS A 353 -16.81 -20.25 -12.13
C CYS A 353 -16.47 -19.87 -13.59
N ASN A 354 -15.99 -20.82 -14.43
CA ASN A 354 -15.72 -20.57 -15.86
C ASN A 354 -14.85 -19.31 -16.10
N LEU A 355 -13.64 -19.32 -15.53
CA LEU A 355 -12.57 -18.37 -15.85
C LEU A 355 -11.85 -18.83 -17.12
N PHE A 356 -11.48 -17.87 -17.97
CA PHE A 356 -10.38 -18.00 -18.92
C PHE A 356 -9.29 -16.99 -18.54
N ASP A 357 -8.14 -17.49 -18.07
CA ASP A 357 -7.00 -16.65 -17.77
C ASP A 357 -6.07 -16.53 -18.99
N THR A 358 -6.03 -15.34 -19.57
CA THR A 358 -5.18 -15.00 -20.72
C THR A 358 -3.68 -15.07 -20.40
N HIS A 359 -3.28 -14.98 -19.13
CA HIS A 359 -1.90 -15.20 -18.70
C HIS A 359 -1.52 -16.69 -18.82
N GLN A 360 -2.40 -17.62 -18.45
CA GLN A 360 -2.18 -19.05 -18.65
C GLN A 360 -2.20 -19.43 -20.13
N ALA A 361 -3.08 -18.79 -20.92
CA ALA A 361 -3.09 -18.91 -22.38
C ALA A 361 -1.79 -18.43 -23.03
N SER A 362 -1.25 -17.27 -22.62
CA SER A 362 0.02 -16.74 -23.16
C SER A 362 1.22 -17.67 -22.94
N LYS A 363 1.26 -18.37 -21.80
CA LYS A 363 2.28 -19.39 -21.51
C LYS A 363 2.20 -20.58 -22.47
N LEU A 364 1.01 -21.08 -22.78
CA LEU A 364 0.84 -22.20 -23.73
C LEU A 364 1.04 -21.79 -25.18
N LEU A 365 0.70 -20.55 -25.53
CA LEU A 365 1.05 -19.95 -26.83
C LEU A 365 2.55 -19.63 -26.96
N ASN A 366 3.34 -19.86 -25.91
CA ASN A 366 4.79 -19.61 -25.85
C ASN A 366 5.17 -18.19 -26.31
N LEU A 367 4.41 -17.18 -25.87
CA LEU A 367 4.70 -15.78 -26.17
C LEU A 367 5.98 -15.32 -25.47
N GLU A 368 6.67 -14.33 -26.04
CA GLU A 368 7.95 -13.83 -25.50
C GLU A 368 7.83 -13.33 -24.05
N ARG A 369 6.66 -12.78 -23.69
CA ARG A 369 6.30 -12.37 -22.33
C ARG A 369 4.83 -12.65 -22.06
N ASN A 370 4.49 -12.77 -20.79
CA ASN A 370 3.15 -13.12 -20.33
C ASN A 370 2.47 -11.97 -19.55
N SER A 371 2.88 -10.71 -19.74
CA SER A 371 2.29 -9.55 -19.06
C SER A 371 1.16 -8.92 -19.88
N LEU A 372 0.20 -8.26 -19.19
CA LEU A 372 -0.93 -7.58 -19.83
C LEU A 372 -0.47 -6.57 -20.89
N GLU A 373 0.50 -5.71 -20.54
CA GLU A 373 1.20 -4.82 -21.48
C GLU A 373 1.70 -5.53 -22.76
N HIS A 374 2.27 -6.73 -22.62
CA HIS A 374 2.81 -7.45 -23.78
C HIS A 374 1.70 -8.00 -24.67
N ILE A 375 0.62 -8.55 -24.11
CA ILE A 375 -0.49 -9.06 -24.91
C ILE A 375 -1.29 -7.91 -25.55
N LEU A 376 -1.46 -6.78 -24.85
CA LEU A 376 -2.04 -5.55 -25.40
C LEU A 376 -1.22 -5.05 -26.61
N HIS A 377 0.10 -5.01 -26.49
CA HIS A 377 0.97 -4.62 -27.60
C HIS A 377 0.98 -5.67 -28.74
N HIS A 378 1.09 -6.95 -28.42
CA HIS A 378 1.22 -8.05 -29.40
C HIS A 378 -0.05 -8.24 -30.24
N PHE A 379 -1.23 -8.12 -29.63
CA PHE A 379 -2.52 -8.39 -30.30
C PHE A 379 -3.26 -7.12 -30.74
N CYS A 380 -3.04 -5.98 -30.09
CA CYS A 380 -3.80 -4.75 -30.35
C CYS A 380 -2.95 -3.55 -30.77
N GLU A 381 -1.62 -3.66 -30.76
CA GLU A 381 -0.66 -2.56 -30.97
C GLU A 381 -0.78 -1.42 -29.93
N VAL A 382 -1.37 -1.72 -28.76
CA VAL A 382 -1.59 -0.77 -27.66
C VAL A 382 -0.39 -0.78 -26.71
N THR A 383 0.10 0.41 -26.34
CA THR A 383 1.20 0.57 -25.39
C THR A 383 0.66 0.97 -24.02
N ALA A 384 0.49 0.01 -23.11
CA ALA A 384 -0.04 0.23 -21.77
C ALA A 384 0.87 1.13 -20.89
N ASN A 385 0.26 1.99 -20.07
CA ASN A 385 1.00 2.97 -19.26
C ASN A 385 1.36 2.46 -17.85
N LYS A 386 2.51 1.80 -17.71
CA LYS A 386 3.07 1.30 -16.44
C LYS A 386 3.20 2.32 -15.29
N GLU A 387 3.04 3.62 -15.52
CA GLU A 387 3.21 4.64 -14.48
C GLU A 387 2.14 4.52 -13.35
N TYR A 388 0.97 3.92 -13.62
CA TYR A 388 -0.13 3.78 -12.64
C TYR A 388 -0.22 2.43 -11.91
N GLN A 389 0.51 1.40 -12.34
CA GLN A 389 0.49 0.06 -11.69
C GLN A 389 0.85 0.08 -10.18
N ASN A 390 1.56 1.12 -9.73
CA ASN A 390 1.93 1.30 -8.32
C ASN A 390 1.31 2.57 -7.73
N ALA A 391 0.16 3.03 -8.24
CA ALA A 391 -0.53 4.22 -7.74
C ALA A 391 -1.22 3.96 -6.39
N ASP A 392 -1.45 5.02 -5.61
CA ASP A 392 -2.31 4.94 -4.43
C ASP A 392 -3.80 4.98 -4.86
N TRP A 393 -4.33 3.83 -5.29
CA TRP A 393 -5.71 3.65 -5.79
C TRP A 393 -6.85 3.99 -4.81
N ARG A 394 -6.50 4.36 -3.57
CA ARG A 394 -7.43 4.96 -2.59
C ARG A 394 -7.81 6.40 -2.96
N LEU A 395 -7.12 7.04 -3.91
CA LEU A 395 -7.35 8.43 -4.31
C LEU A 395 -8.76 8.61 -4.89
N ARG A 396 -9.47 9.63 -4.39
CA ARG A 396 -10.76 10.12 -4.91
C ARG A 396 -10.78 11.66 -4.96
N PRO A 397 -11.41 12.29 -5.96
CA PRO A 397 -11.89 11.66 -7.21
C PRO A 397 -10.71 11.06 -8.01
N LEU A 398 -11.01 10.08 -8.86
CA LEU A 398 -9.99 9.46 -9.72
C LEU A 398 -9.58 10.42 -10.85
N PRO A 399 -8.28 10.71 -11.07
CA PRO A 399 -7.83 11.45 -12.23
C PRO A 399 -8.13 10.73 -13.55
N ASP A 400 -8.42 11.48 -14.62
CA ASP A 400 -8.70 10.94 -15.97
C ASP A 400 -7.64 9.95 -16.47
N GLU A 401 -6.38 10.16 -16.11
CA GLU A 401 -5.24 9.31 -16.47
C GLU A 401 -5.31 7.92 -15.79
N MET A 402 -5.78 7.88 -14.53
CA MET A 402 -6.04 6.63 -13.79
C MET A 402 -7.31 5.93 -14.31
N ILE A 403 -8.35 6.70 -14.62
CA ILE A 403 -9.57 6.18 -15.27
C ILE A 403 -9.23 5.54 -16.62
N ARG A 404 -8.41 6.21 -17.43
CA ARG A 404 -7.96 5.68 -18.73
C ARG A 404 -7.15 4.39 -18.56
N TYR A 405 -6.16 4.38 -17.68
CA TYR A 405 -5.35 3.20 -17.39
C TYR A 405 -6.24 2.01 -17.02
N ALA A 406 -7.09 2.18 -16.01
CA ALA A 406 -7.99 1.13 -15.53
C ALA A 406 -8.92 0.60 -16.63
N ARG A 407 -9.45 1.46 -17.51
CA ARG A 407 -10.25 1.01 -18.67
C ARG A 407 -9.43 0.20 -19.67
N GLU A 408 -8.17 0.59 -19.95
CA GLU A 408 -7.33 -0.09 -20.95
C GLU A 408 -7.02 -1.55 -20.59
N ASP A 409 -6.97 -1.89 -19.30
CA ASP A 409 -6.66 -3.25 -18.81
C ASP A 409 -7.75 -4.29 -19.15
N THR A 410 -9.04 -3.91 -19.17
CA THR A 410 -10.14 -4.83 -19.54
C THR A 410 -10.69 -4.63 -20.96
N HIS A 411 -10.64 -3.41 -21.50
CA HIS A 411 -11.30 -3.03 -22.76
C HIS A 411 -10.94 -3.92 -23.96
N TYR A 412 -9.65 -4.25 -24.12
CA TYR A 412 -9.17 -5.09 -25.22
C TYR A 412 -9.22 -6.60 -24.91
N LEU A 413 -9.47 -6.98 -23.65
CA LEU A 413 -9.17 -8.33 -23.17
C LEU A 413 -10.07 -9.41 -23.78
N LEU A 414 -11.34 -9.09 -24.08
CA LEU A 414 -12.26 -9.99 -24.79
C LEU A 414 -11.83 -10.25 -26.25
N TYR A 415 -11.25 -9.27 -26.93
CA TYR A 415 -10.72 -9.45 -28.29
C TYR A 415 -9.46 -10.32 -28.27
N ILE A 416 -8.57 -10.09 -27.30
CA ILE A 416 -7.38 -10.93 -27.09
C ILE A 416 -7.78 -12.37 -26.79
N TYR A 417 -8.81 -12.58 -25.97
CA TYR A 417 -9.38 -13.89 -25.67
C TYR A 417 -9.86 -14.64 -26.93
N ASP A 418 -10.53 -13.97 -27.88
CA ASP A 418 -10.92 -14.60 -29.16
C ASP A 418 -9.68 -15.03 -29.96
N LEU A 419 -8.69 -14.14 -30.10
CA LEU A 419 -7.46 -14.41 -30.85
C LEU A 419 -6.62 -15.52 -30.22
N MET A 420 -6.54 -15.57 -28.89
CA MET A 420 -5.86 -16.64 -28.17
C MET A 420 -6.55 -17.98 -28.37
N ARG A 421 -7.89 -18.04 -28.32
CA ARG A 421 -8.66 -19.27 -28.58
C ARG A 421 -8.44 -19.81 -29.98
N ILE A 422 -8.46 -18.94 -31.00
CA ILE A 422 -8.18 -19.35 -32.40
C ILE A 422 -6.75 -19.88 -32.54
N LYS A 423 -5.75 -19.23 -31.92
CA LYS A 423 -4.36 -19.70 -31.95
C LYS A 423 -4.17 -21.04 -31.22
N LEU A 424 -4.77 -21.22 -30.04
CA LEU A 424 -4.74 -22.49 -29.29
C LEU A 424 -5.41 -23.63 -30.08
N PHE A 425 -6.50 -23.34 -30.80
CA PHE A 425 -7.18 -24.30 -31.67
C PHE A 425 -6.33 -24.66 -32.91
N ALA A 426 -5.62 -23.71 -33.51
CA ALA A 426 -4.69 -23.99 -34.60
C ALA A 426 -3.53 -24.92 -34.14
N LEU A 427 -2.90 -24.62 -33.00
CA LEU A 427 -1.87 -25.48 -32.39
C LEU A 427 -2.38 -26.89 -32.10
N SER A 428 -3.66 -27.03 -31.73
CA SER A 428 -4.28 -28.33 -31.48
C SER A 428 -4.27 -29.23 -32.73
N LYS A 429 -4.55 -28.65 -33.91
CA LYS A 429 -4.55 -29.37 -35.20
C LYS A 429 -3.13 -29.72 -35.68
N GLU A 430 -2.15 -28.86 -35.40
CA GLU A 430 -0.74 -29.13 -35.70
C GLU A 430 -0.16 -30.25 -34.81
N SER A 431 -0.74 -30.46 -33.62
CA SER A 431 -0.26 -31.39 -32.59
C SER A 431 -0.90 -32.78 -32.63
N GLU A 432 -1.75 -33.11 -33.61
CA GLU A 432 -2.43 -34.41 -33.77
C GLU A 432 -1.48 -35.62 -33.94
N SER A 433 -0.16 -35.38 -33.98
CA SER A 433 0.90 -36.40 -34.01
C SER A 433 1.52 -36.73 -32.64
N SER A 434 1.02 -36.16 -31.54
CA SER A 434 1.58 -36.29 -30.19
C SER A 434 0.64 -36.97 -29.19
N GLU A 435 1.18 -37.80 -28.30
CA GLU A 435 0.43 -38.67 -27.37
C GLU A 435 -0.24 -37.94 -26.17
N SER A 436 -0.35 -36.61 -26.19
CA SER A 436 -0.97 -35.84 -25.09
C SER A 436 -2.50 -35.92 -25.15
N SER A 437 -3.14 -36.31 -24.04
CA SER A 437 -4.60 -36.53 -23.97
C SER A 437 -5.48 -35.28 -24.07
N ASP A 438 -4.91 -34.08 -23.89
CA ASP A 438 -5.64 -32.82 -23.81
C ASP A 438 -5.16 -31.84 -24.87
N THR A 439 -6.10 -31.08 -25.45
CA THR A 439 -5.73 -30.00 -26.38
C THR A 439 -5.16 -28.79 -25.60
N PRO A 440 -4.29 -27.96 -26.23
CA PRO A 440 -3.82 -26.71 -25.64
C PRO A 440 -4.93 -25.82 -25.05
N LEU A 441 -6.13 -25.81 -25.64
CA LEU A 441 -7.25 -25.04 -25.08
C LEU A 441 -7.80 -25.67 -23.78
N VAL A 442 -7.96 -27.00 -23.73
CA VAL A 442 -8.37 -27.72 -22.50
C VAL A 442 -7.39 -27.43 -21.37
N GLU A 443 -6.09 -27.42 -21.67
CA GLU A 443 -5.03 -27.12 -20.68
C GLU A 443 -5.09 -25.68 -20.16
N VAL A 444 -5.49 -24.68 -20.97
CA VAL A 444 -5.78 -23.32 -20.44
C VAL A 444 -6.93 -23.36 -19.44
N TYR A 445 -8.01 -24.06 -19.76
CA TYR A 445 -9.16 -24.15 -18.85
C TYR A 445 -8.82 -24.93 -17.56
N LYS A 446 -7.96 -25.96 -17.63
CA LYS A 446 -7.41 -26.64 -16.43
C LYS A 446 -6.63 -25.68 -15.54
N ARG A 447 -5.66 -24.94 -16.10
CA ARG A 447 -4.89 -23.94 -15.33
C ARG A 447 -5.75 -22.80 -14.79
N SER A 448 -6.77 -22.37 -15.54
CA SER A 448 -7.72 -21.35 -15.09
C SER A 448 -8.63 -21.86 -13.97
N TYR A 449 -8.99 -23.15 -14.00
CA TYR A 449 -9.72 -23.83 -12.93
C TYR A 449 -8.86 -23.95 -11.66
N ASP A 450 -7.58 -24.33 -11.79
CA ASP A 450 -6.62 -24.43 -10.69
C ASP A 450 -6.34 -23.09 -10.00
N VAL A 451 -6.46 -21.98 -10.74
CA VAL A 451 -6.46 -20.62 -10.18
C VAL A 451 -7.78 -20.33 -9.44
N CYS A 452 -8.93 -20.65 -10.03
CA CYS A 452 -10.24 -20.38 -9.43
C CYS A 452 -10.54 -21.17 -8.15
N ILE A 453 -10.09 -22.42 -8.05
CA ILE A 453 -10.41 -23.31 -6.93
C ILE A 453 -9.68 -22.95 -5.63
N GLN A 454 -8.69 -22.05 -5.69
CA GLN A 454 -7.98 -21.57 -4.51
C GLN A 454 -8.91 -20.76 -3.61
N LEU A 455 -8.86 -21.05 -2.32
CA LEU A 455 -9.56 -20.29 -1.28
C LEU A 455 -8.61 -19.26 -0.66
N TYR A 456 -9.14 -18.07 -0.36
CA TYR A 456 -8.39 -17.04 0.36
C TYR A 456 -8.09 -17.44 1.80
N GLU A 457 -6.81 -17.59 2.12
CA GLU A 457 -6.32 -17.78 3.48
C GLU A 457 -5.70 -16.47 4.02
N LYS A 458 -5.93 -16.17 5.30
CA LYS A 458 -5.22 -15.07 5.98
C LYS A 458 -3.77 -15.48 6.26
N GLU A 459 -2.86 -14.51 6.18
CA GLU A 459 -1.53 -14.65 6.75
C GLU A 459 -1.64 -14.68 8.29
N LEU A 460 -1.26 -15.82 8.88
CA LEU A 460 -1.29 -16.02 10.32
C LEU A 460 0.10 -15.81 10.92
N LEU A 461 0.15 -15.10 12.04
CA LEU A 461 1.34 -15.03 12.88
C LEU A 461 1.53 -16.38 13.57
N THR A 462 2.74 -16.93 13.44
CA THR A 462 3.19 -18.17 14.09
C THR A 462 4.51 -17.90 14.81
N GLU A 463 4.89 -18.79 15.71
CA GLU A 463 6.20 -18.78 16.41
C GLU A 463 7.40 -18.63 15.46
N ASN A 464 7.28 -19.10 14.21
CA ASN A 464 8.34 -19.07 13.21
C ASN A 464 8.21 -17.94 12.19
N SER A 465 7.14 -17.14 12.20
CA SER A 465 6.89 -16.11 11.17
C SER A 465 8.00 -15.05 11.09
N TYR A 466 8.73 -14.82 12.19
CA TYR A 466 9.88 -13.91 12.20
C TYR A 466 11.02 -14.35 11.27
N LEU A 467 11.18 -15.66 11.03
CA LEU A 467 12.24 -16.22 10.16
C LEU A 467 12.06 -15.83 8.69
N HIS A 468 10.84 -15.47 8.29
CA HIS A 468 10.50 -15.08 6.92
C HIS A 468 10.74 -13.58 6.65
N ILE A 469 11.27 -12.80 7.60
CA ILE A 469 11.67 -11.41 7.34
C ILE A 469 12.76 -11.35 6.26
N TYR A 470 12.43 -10.67 5.16
CA TYR A 470 13.38 -10.39 4.09
C TYR A 470 14.62 -9.65 4.62
N GLY A 471 15.80 -10.21 4.36
CA GLY A 471 17.09 -9.71 4.83
C GLY A 471 17.59 -10.34 6.13
N LEU A 472 16.75 -11.07 6.89
CA LEU A 472 17.17 -11.73 8.13
C LEU A 472 18.29 -12.76 7.90
N GLN A 473 18.12 -13.61 6.88
CA GLN A 473 19.11 -14.62 6.48
C GLN A 473 20.46 -14.01 6.06
N GLY A 474 20.53 -12.74 5.69
CA GLY A 474 21.80 -12.04 5.38
C GLY A 474 22.38 -11.25 6.56
N ALA A 475 21.68 -11.18 7.71
CA ALA A 475 22.03 -10.29 8.81
C ALA A 475 23.04 -10.90 9.81
N GLY A 476 23.18 -12.23 9.85
CA GLY A 476 24.16 -12.93 10.69
C GLY A 476 23.90 -12.80 12.19
N PHE A 477 22.63 -12.65 12.58
CA PHE A 477 22.23 -12.32 13.95
C PHE A 477 22.52 -13.44 14.95
N ASN A 478 22.87 -13.02 16.17
CA ASN A 478 22.97 -13.91 17.32
C ASN A 478 21.58 -14.14 17.97
N ALA A 479 21.52 -15.02 18.97
CA ALA A 479 20.28 -15.40 19.63
C ALA A 479 19.52 -14.22 20.28
N GLN A 480 20.22 -13.26 20.91
CA GLN A 480 19.61 -12.05 21.47
C GLN A 480 18.98 -11.17 20.37
N GLN A 481 19.68 -11.03 19.23
CA GLN A 481 19.19 -10.23 18.10
C GLN A 481 18.00 -10.91 17.42
N LEU A 482 18.00 -12.23 17.27
CA LEU A 482 16.83 -12.99 16.78
C LEU A 482 15.63 -12.90 17.73
N ALA A 483 15.85 -12.99 19.04
CA ALA A 483 14.79 -12.82 20.03
C ALA A 483 14.16 -11.41 19.94
N ILE A 484 14.96 -10.37 19.67
CA ILE A 484 14.44 -9.01 19.41
C ILE A 484 13.66 -8.98 18.10
N VAL A 485 14.15 -9.58 17.01
CA VAL A 485 13.37 -9.66 15.76
C VAL A 485 12.02 -10.34 16.00
N SER A 486 11.99 -11.46 16.73
CA SER A 486 10.75 -12.18 17.06
C SER A 486 9.76 -11.33 17.85
N GLY A 487 10.18 -10.74 18.98
CA GLY A 487 9.30 -9.89 19.80
C GLY A 487 8.82 -8.63 19.07
N LEU A 488 9.66 -8.04 18.20
CA LEU A 488 9.25 -6.92 17.36
C LEU A 488 8.29 -7.34 16.23
N CYS A 489 8.42 -8.56 15.68
CA CYS A 489 7.45 -9.10 14.72
C CYS A 489 6.07 -9.27 15.34
N GLU A 490 6.02 -9.87 16.52
CA GLU A 490 4.78 -10.12 17.27
C GLU A 490 4.07 -8.81 17.63
N TRP A 491 4.76 -7.88 18.29
CA TRP A 491 4.20 -6.56 18.60
C TRP A 491 3.71 -5.82 17.34
N ARG A 492 4.50 -5.86 16.27
CA ARG A 492 4.16 -5.21 15.00
C ARG A 492 2.91 -5.80 14.37
N ASP A 493 2.75 -7.13 14.39
CA ASP A 493 1.58 -7.83 13.87
C ASP A 493 0.34 -7.53 14.72
N ILE A 494 0.45 -7.53 16.06
CA ILE A 494 -0.63 -7.13 16.97
C ILE A 494 -1.13 -5.72 16.67
N VAL A 495 -0.23 -4.74 16.59
CA VAL A 495 -0.59 -3.33 16.29
C VAL A 495 -1.17 -3.23 14.87
N ALA A 496 -0.55 -3.87 13.88
CA ALA A 496 -1.00 -3.85 12.49
C ALA A 496 -2.43 -4.41 12.34
N ARG A 497 -2.76 -5.49 13.06
CA ARG A 497 -4.12 -6.07 13.09
C ARG A 497 -5.13 -5.15 13.77
N ALA A 498 -4.80 -4.64 14.96
CA ALA A 498 -5.68 -3.79 15.77
C ALA A 498 -6.04 -2.48 15.05
N GLU A 499 -5.06 -1.88 14.37
CA GLU A 499 -5.20 -0.60 13.71
C GLU A 499 -5.73 -0.70 12.26
N ASP A 500 -5.86 -1.91 11.70
CA ASP A 500 -5.95 -2.17 10.25
C ASP A 500 -4.93 -1.37 9.42
N GLU A 501 -3.66 -1.67 9.65
CA GLU A 501 -2.53 -1.09 8.91
C GLU A 501 -1.56 -2.20 8.49
N SER A 502 -0.78 -1.97 7.43
CA SER A 502 0.20 -2.99 7.03
C SER A 502 1.35 -3.07 8.03
N THR A 503 1.90 -4.27 8.24
CA THR A 503 3.13 -4.43 9.06
C THR A 503 4.29 -3.56 8.54
N GLY A 504 4.33 -3.33 7.22
CA GLY A 504 5.29 -2.42 6.57
C GLY A 504 5.06 -0.94 6.85
N TYR A 505 3.84 -0.51 7.18
CA TYR A 505 3.52 0.86 7.61
C TYR A 505 3.81 1.05 9.10
N VAL A 506 3.45 0.07 9.95
CA VAL A 506 3.72 0.08 11.40
C VAL A 506 5.23 0.11 11.68
N LEU A 507 5.99 -0.84 11.12
CA LEU A 507 7.45 -0.92 11.28
C LEU A 507 8.11 -1.72 10.12
N PRO A 508 8.71 -1.04 9.12
CA PRO A 508 9.36 -1.70 7.98
C PRO A 508 10.41 -2.73 8.37
N ASN A 509 10.54 -3.83 7.62
CA ASN A 509 11.52 -4.90 7.87
C ASN A 509 12.95 -4.37 8.09
N LYS A 510 13.39 -3.38 7.29
CA LYS A 510 14.72 -2.75 7.46
C LYS A 510 14.89 -2.09 8.83
N SER A 511 13.83 -1.50 9.38
CA SER A 511 13.85 -0.90 10.71
C SER A 511 13.79 -1.95 11.81
N VAL A 512 13.05 -3.07 11.64
CA VAL A 512 13.11 -4.22 12.56
C VAL A 512 14.55 -4.73 12.68
N LEU A 513 15.21 -5.01 11.56
CA LEU A 513 16.58 -5.50 11.52
C LEU A 513 17.57 -4.49 12.13
N GLU A 514 17.44 -3.20 11.85
CA GLU A 514 18.32 -2.18 12.43
C GLU A 514 18.12 -2.04 13.95
N ILE A 515 16.89 -2.10 14.46
CA ILE A 515 16.61 -2.09 15.91
C ILE A 515 17.23 -3.33 16.58
N ALA A 516 17.04 -4.52 16.00
CA ALA A 516 17.64 -5.75 16.49
C ALA A 516 19.18 -5.68 16.50
N LYS A 517 19.78 -5.11 15.45
CA LYS A 517 21.24 -4.92 15.34
C LYS A 517 21.81 -3.99 16.42
N GLN A 518 21.12 -2.88 16.73
CA GLN A 518 21.60 -1.83 17.64
C GLN A 518 21.15 -2.00 19.10
N MET A 519 20.17 -2.87 19.36
CA MET A 519 19.68 -3.25 20.71
C MET A 519 19.40 -2.04 21.64
N PRO A 520 18.56 -1.05 21.24
CA PRO A 520 18.40 0.19 21.99
C PRO A 520 17.59 0.00 23.29
N LEU A 521 18.30 -0.10 24.42
CA LEU A 521 17.71 -0.32 25.77
C LEU A 521 16.99 0.90 26.40
N THR A 522 16.86 2.02 25.69
CA THR A 522 16.22 3.26 26.18
C THR A 522 15.43 3.96 25.06
N THR A 523 14.34 4.62 25.41
CA THR A 523 13.46 5.33 24.46
C THR A 523 14.21 6.38 23.66
N SER A 524 15.09 7.16 24.28
CA SER A 524 15.94 8.14 23.59
C SER A 524 16.87 7.51 22.54
N LYS A 525 17.41 6.30 22.79
CA LYS A 525 18.23 5.57 21.80
C LYS A 525 17.35 5.06 20.64
N LEU A 526 16.18 4.47 20.94
CA LEU A 526 15.24 3.97 19.95
C LEU A 526 14.72 5.10 19.04
N ARG A 527 14.22 6.18 19.64
CA ARG A 527 13.76 7.42 18.97
C ARG A 527 14.81 7.96 18.00
N ARG A 528 16.07 8.08 18.45
CA ARG A 528 17.20 8.53 17.60
C ARG A 528 17.50 7.58 16.43
N LEU A 529 17.26 6.29 16.61
CA LEU A 529 17.48 5.27 15.57
C LEU A 529 16.40 5.32 14.49
N VAL A 530 15.11 5.36 14.88
CA VAL A 530 13.97 5.41 13.93
C VAL A 530 13.68 6.82 13.39
N LYS A 531 14.23 7.86 14.03
CA LYS A 531 14.12 9.28 13.64
C LYS A 531 12.68 9.78 13.52
N SER A 532 11.80 9.30 14.41
CA SER A 532 10.36 9.62 14.48
C SER A 532 9.62 9.50 13.13
N LYS A 533 10.04 8.55 12.28
CA LYS A 533 9.43 8.30 10.96
C LYS A 533 8.20 7.39 10.97
N HIS A 534 7.98 6.69 12.09
CA HIS A 534 7.00 5.61 12.21
C HIS A 534 6.05 5.97 13.36
N PRO A 535 4.84 6.50 13.09
CA PRO A 535 3.94 7.00 14.14
C PRO A 535 3.63 5.95 15.21
N TYR A 536 3.34 4.71 14.80
CA TYR A 536 3.06 3.61 15.73
C TYR A 536 4.21 3.28 16.68
N VAL A 537 5.46 3.37 16.22
CA VAL A 537 6.64 3.19 17.08
C VAL A 537 6.83 4.39 18.02
N GLU A 538 6.57 5.59 17.51
CA GLU A 538 6.69 6.86 18.23
C GLU A 538 5.69 6.95 19.41
N HIS A 539 4.45 6.48 19.22
CA HIS A 539 3.45 6.39 20.29
C HIS A 539 3.69 5.23 21.29
N ASN A 540 4.50 4.22 20.92
CA ASN A 540 4.71 3.00 21.72
C ASN A 540 6.17 2.80 22.17
N LEU A 541 6.97 3.87 22.26
CA LEU A 541 8.42 3.75 22.51
C LEU A 541 8.78 2.96 23.77
N ASP A 542 8.06 3.16 24.89
CA ASP A 542 8.32 2.45 26.14
C ASP A 542 7.97 0.96 26.03
N THR A 543 6.84 0.63 25.42
CA THR A 543 6.43 -0.75 25.10
C THR A 543 7.48 -1.46 24.25
N VAL A 544 7.92 -0.83 23.16
CA VAL A 544 8.93 -1.38 22.24
C VAL A 544 10.28 -1.57 22.95
N VAL A 545 10.70 -0.64 23.81
CA VAL A 545 11.92 -0.79 24.62
C VAL A 545 11.78 -1.89 25.68
N SER A 546 10.60 -2.07 26.27
CA SER A 546 10.30 -3.17 27.19
C SER A 546 10.43 -4.51 26.49
N ILE A 547 9.83 -4.66 25.30
CA ILE A 547 9.94 -5.85 24.45
C ILE A 547 11.42 -6.16 24.15
N ILE A 548 12.21 -5.17 23.73
CA ILE A 548 13.65 -5.36 23.45
C ILE A 548 14.38 -5.91 24.69
N ARG A 549 14.10 -5.39 25.89
CA ARG A 549 14.72 -5.88 27.14
C ARG A 549 14.30 -7.32 27.47
N HIS A 550 13.02 -7.65 27.33
CA HIS A 550 12.50 -8.99 27.57
C HIS A 550 13.04 -10.02 26.56
N SER A 551 13.06 -9.68 25.27
CA SER A 551 13.67 -10.49 24.22
C SER A 551 15.12 -10.85 24.51
N ILE A 552 15.92 -9.91 25.04
CA ILE A 552 17.33 -10.17 25.40
C ILE A 552 17.46 -11.20 26.54
N GLN A 553 16.53 -11.19 27.50
CA GLN A 553 16.49 -12.16 28.59
C GLN A 553 16.07 -13.56 28.08
N ASN A 554 15.15 -13.61 27.11
CA ASN A 554 14.65 -14.84 26.50
C ASN A 554 15.55 -15.41 25.38
N ALA A 555 16.78 -14.92 25.24
CA ALA A 555 17.67 -15.27 24.12
C ALA A 555 18.03 -16.75 24.02
N ALA A 556 18.06 -17.49 25.14
CA ALA A 556 18.38 -18.92 25.15
C ALA A 556 17.45 -19.74 24.21
N SER A 557 16.17 -19.36 24.13
CA SER A 557 15.18 -20.01 23.24
C SER A 557 15.47 -19.83 21.75
N PHE A 558 16.40 -18.96 21.38
CA PHE A 558 16.75 -18.63 19.99
C PHE A 558 18.16 -19.11 19.59
N GLU A 559 18.88 -19.82 20.47
CA GLU A 559 20.23 -20.32 20.18
C GLU A 559 20.24 -21.35 19.04
N GLU A 560 19.30 -22.31 19.03
CA GLU A 560 19.19 -23.30 17.97
C GLU A 560 18.90 -22.65 16.61
N ALA A 561 17.95 -21.71 16.56
CA ALA A 561 17.62 -20.96 15.34
C ALA A 561 18.80 -20.10 14.85
N ALA A 562 19.54 -19.47 15.77
CA ALA A 562 20.75 -18.70 15.43
C ALA A 562 21.85 -19.59 14.85
N GLN A 563 22.01 -20.80 15.36
CA GLN A 563 23.00 -21.76 14.86
C GLN A 563 22.61 -22.27 13.46
N GLN A 564 21.36 -22.70 13.26
CA GLN A 564 20.85 -23.16 11.96
C GLN A 564 20.97 -22.07 10.87
N LEU A 565 20.69 -20.81 11.19
CA LEU A 565 20.85 -19.71 10.24
C LEU A 565 22.31 -19.44 9.85
N LYS A 566 23.27 -19.59 10.78
CA LYS A 566 24.70 -19.48 10.48
C LYS A 566 25.21 -20.64 9.62
N GLU A 567 24.76 -21.86 9.89
CA GLU A 567 25.11 -23.04 9.09
C GLU A 567 24.58 -22.92 7.66
N ALA A 568 23.33 -22.46 7.49
CA ALA A 568 22.77 -22.16 6.17
C ALA A 568 23.57 -21.08 5.41
N GLN A 569 23.99 -20.00 6.09
CA GLN A 569 24.88 -18.99 5.50
C GLN A 569 26.23 -19.60 5.07
N ALA A 570 26.84 -20.44 5.90
CA ALA A 570 28.13 -21.05 5.61
C ALA A 570 28.08 -21.96 4.38
N VAL A 571 27.04 -22.80 4.24
CA VAL A 571 26.82 -23.64 3.06
C VAL A 571 26.61 -22.79 1.80
N THR A 572 25.78 -21.74 1.90
CA THR A 572 25.52 -20.83 0.77
C THR A 572 26.78 -20.05 0.35
N ALA A 573 27.73 -19.82 1.27
CA ALA A 573 29.01 -19.19 0.98
C ALA A 573 30.05 -20.15 0.40
N SER A 574 30.03 -21.45 0.74
CA SER A 574 30.95 -22.44 0.19
C SER A 574 30.67 -22.84 -1.26
N ASP A 575 29.43 -22.68 -1.73
CA ASP A 575 29.06 -22.97 -3.13
C ASP A 575 29.48 -21.88 -4.12
N VAL A 576 30.10 -20.79 -3.65
CA VAL A 576 30.65 -19.71 -4.49
C VAL A 576 32.11 -20.02 -4.85
N VAL A 577 32.31 -20.89 -5.84
CA VAL A 577 33.65 -21.16 -6.40
C VAL A 577 34.20 -19.88 -7.07
N PRO A 578 35.41 -19.41 -6.71
CA PRO A 578 36.03 -18.27 -7.39
C PRO A 578 36.52 -18.69 -8.77
N VAL A 579 35.96 -18.08 -9.83
CA VAL A 579 36.53 -18.19 -11.18
C VAL A 579 37.85 -17.42 -11.21
N THR A 580 38.96 -18.14 -11.10
CA THR A 580 40.29 -17.60 -11.35
C THR A 580 40.51 -17.44 -12.85
N ASP A 581 40.81 -16.22 -13.28
CA ASP A 581 41.15 -15.90 -14.66
C ASP A 581 42.45 -16.61 -15.07
N GLY A 582 42.45 -17.25 -16.23
CA GLY A 582 43.47 -18.19 -16.65
C GLY A 582 43.42 -18.41 -18.16
N THR A 583 44.13 -17.56 -18.89
CA THR A 583 44.27 -17.63 -20.35
C THR A 583 45.01 -18.89 -20.79
N GLU A 584 44.36 -19.75 -21.56
CA GLU A 584 44.94 -20.46 -22.71
C GLU A 584 43.82 -21.00 -23.62
N ASP A 585 44.05 -20.99 -24.93
CA ASP A 585 43.05 -21.24 -26.00
C ASP A 585 43.46 -22.50 -26.83
N PRO A 586 42.65 -23.04 -27.78
CA PRO A 586 42.07 -24.38 -27.65
C PRO A 586 42.72 -25.44 -28.59
N PRO A 587 42.20 -26.70 -28.62
CA PRO A 587 41.28 -27.00 -29.73
C PRO A 587 40.17 -28.06 -29.50
N SER A 588 39.02 -27.76 -30.13
CA SER A 588 38.18 -28.65 -30.97
C SER A 588 37.23 -29.76 -30.44
N HIS A 589 35.98 -29.60 -30.91
CA HIS A 589 34.99 -30.61 -31.35
C HIS A 589 33.95 -31.29 -30.40
N THR A 590 32.70 -31.14 -30.88
CA THR A 590 31.51 -32.02 -30.82
C THR A 590 30.57 -32.05 -29.59
N ARG A 591 29.38 -31.45 -29.83
CA ARG A 591 28.02 -31.90 -29.47
C ARG A 591 27.81 -32.63 -28.12
N HIS A 592 27.03 -32.03 -27.22
CA HIS A 592 25.62 -32.42 -27.01
C HIS A 592 24.87 -31.44 -26.08
N SER A 593 23.54 -31.42 -26.26
CA SER A 593 22.46 -31.10 -25.31
C SER A 593 22.75 -30.18 -24.10
N LYS A 594 22.06 -29.03 -24.02
CA LYS A 594 21.83 -28.31 -22.75
C LYS A 594 20.37 -27.89 -22.61
N GLU A 595 19.72 -28.44 -21.60
CA GLU A 595 18.47 -27.95 -21.03
C GLU A 595 18.69 -26.56 -20.44
N SER A 596 17.78 -25.61 -20.67
CA SER A 596 17.84 -24.28 -20.03
C SER A 596 17.23 -24.36 -18.63
N SER A 597 18.11 -24.41 -17.62
CA SER A 597 17.77 -24.53 -16.21
C SER A 597 16.84 -23.41 -15.72
N GLN A 598 15.79 -23.81 -14.99
CA GLN A 598 14.96 -22.90 -14.21
C GLN A 598 15.78 -22.36 -13.03
N HIS A 599 15.89 -21.03 -12.90
CA HIS A 599 16.33 -20.43 -11.63
C HIS A 599 15.16 -20.45 -10.62
N GLN A 600 15.00 -21.60 -9.95
CA GLN A 600 14.14 -21.69 -8.77
C GLN A 600 14.80 -20.96 -7.60
N ALA A 601 14.03 -20.12 -6.90
CA ALA A 601 14.46 -19.57 -5.62
C ALA A 601 14.41 -20.69 -4.56
N THR A 602 15.56 -21.12 -4.06
CA THR A 602 15.69 -22.21 -3.09
C THR A 602 15.30 -21.74 -1.67
N SER A 603 14.00 -21.70 -1.39
CA SER A 603 13.49 -21.63 -0.03
C SER A 603 13.72 -22.98 0.68
N VAL A 604 14.90 -23.15 1.29
CA VAL A 604 15.20 -24.32 2.14
C VAL A 604 14.22 -24.33 3.32
N PRO A 605 13.38 -25.37 3.49
CA PRO A 605 12.42 -25.43 4.58
C PRO A 605 13.12 -25.78 5.90
N ILE A 606 13.41 -24.76 6.72
CA ILE A 606 13.93 -24.95 8.07
C ILE A 606 12.86 -25.64 8.92
N LYS A 607 13.06 -26.92 9.25
CA LYS A 607 12.20 -27.70 10.14
C LYS A 607 12.63 -27.53 11.60
N ILE A 608 12.13 -26.48 12.25
CA ILE A 608 12.20 -26.37 13.71
C ILE A 608 11.16 -27.34 14.32
N LYS A 609 11.54 -28.10 15.35
CA LYS A 609 10.60 -28.92 16.11
C LYS A 609 9.77 -28.03 17.03
N SER A 610 8.47 -27.98 16.79
CA SER A 610 7.51 -27.30 17.67
C SER A 610 7.42 -28.03 19.02
N ASN A 611 8.08 -27.50 20.05
CA ASN A 611 7.80 -27.86 21.44
C ASN A 611 6.61 -27.02 21.91
N SER A 612 5.48 -27.67 22.14
CA SER A 612 4.28 -27.02 22.69
C SER A 612 4.53 -26.54 24.12
N LEU A 613 4.89 -25.27 24.27
CA LEU A 613 4.95 -24.57 25.56
C LEU A 613 3.76 -23.62 25.65
N ILE A 614 2.84 -23.92 26.57
CA ILE A 614 1.73 -23.03 26.90
C ILE A 614 2.31 -21.82 27.62
N PHE A 615 2.30 -20.66 26.97
CA PHE A 615 2.69 -19.39 27.56
C PHE A 615 1.44 -18.72 28.15
N GLU A 616 1.28 -18.72 29.48
CA GLU A 616 0.29 -17.82 30.10
C GLU A 616 0.77 -16.37 29.98
N PRO A 617 -0.07 -15.44 29.50
CA PRO A 617 0.29 -14.02 29.49
C PRO A 617 0.36 -13.48 30.93
N PRO A 618 1.16 -12.43 31.18
CA PRO A 618 1.15 -11.75 32.48
C PRO A 618 -0.24 -11.16 32.73
N LYS A 619 -0.97 -11.76 33.68
CA LYS A 619 -2.16 -11.16 34.28
C LYS A 619 -1.71 -9.98 35.14
N ASP A 620 -1.70 -8.78 34.54
CA ASP A 620 -2.20 -7.56 35.17
C ASP A 620 -2.23 -6.38 34.16
N SER A 621 -3.39 -5.70 34.11
CA SER A 621 -3.62 -4.40 33.48
C SER A 621 -3.35 -4.23 31.96
N LEU A 622 -4.26 -4.78 31.15
CA LEU A 622 -4.69 -4.16 29.89
C LEU A 622 -6.22 -4.02 29.88
N THR A 623 -6.73 -2.96 30.51
CA THR A 623 -8.12 -2.52 30.36
C THR A 623 -8.15 -1.25 29.52
N ILE A 624 -8.59 -1.37 28.27
CA ILE A 624 -9.10 -0.25 27.48
C ILE A 624 -10.63 -0.27 27.68
N ALA A 625 -11.22 0.88 28.00
CA ALA A 625 -12.63 0.97 28.33
C ALA A 625 -13.52 0.86 27.09
N GLU A 626 -14.23 -0.25 26.94
CA GLU A 626 -15.34 -0.35 25.99
C GLU A 626 -16.59 0.34 26.58
N GLN A 627 -17.08 1.38 25.90
CA GLN A 627 -18.40 1.93 26.20
C GLN A 627 -19.48 1.10 25.50
N ASN A 628 -20.25 0.36 26.29
CA ASN A 628 -21.36 -0.46 25.80
C ASN A 628 -22.42 0.36 25.04
N ARG A 629 -22.87 -0.17 23.90
CA ARG A 629 -24.23 0.05 23.38
C ARG A 629 -24.92 -1.30 23.29
N ASP A 630 -25.98 -1.49 24.07
CA ASP A 630 -26.71 -2.74 24.16
C ASP A 630 -27.42 -3.11 22.85
N ALA A 631 -27.28 -4.36 22.43
CA ALA A 631 -28.22 -5.04 21.54
C ALA A 631 -28.41 -6.50 22.01
N ASN A 632 -29.64 -6.86 22.33
CA ASN A 632 -30.00 -7.99 23.17
C ASN A 632 -30.58 -9.17 22.36
N VAL A 633 -29.88 -10.31 22.27
CA VAL A 633 -30.47 -11.59 21.77
C VAL A 633 -29.88 -12.83 22.47
N GLY A 634 -30.74 -13.55 23.21
CA GLY A 634 -30.92 -15.02 23.13
C GLY A 634 -29.77 -15.96 23.53
N ALA A 635 -29.88 -16.57 24.71
CA ALA A 635 -28.96 -17.61 25.20
C ALA A 635 -29.27 -19.03 24.67
N LEU A 636 -28.25 -19.93 24.63
CA LEU A 636 -28.47 -21.36 24.92
C LEU A 636 -27.23 -22.12 25.46
N SER A 637 -27.50 -22.88 26.53
CA SER A 637 -26.80 -23.99 27.21
C SER A 637 -25.35 -24.42 26.91
N THR A 638 -24.64 -24.66 28.01
CA THR A 638 -23.37 -25.39 28.21
C THR A 638 -23.37 -26.89 27.84
N ALA A 639 -22.23 -27.42 27.39
CA ALA A 639 -21.83 -28.82 27.60
C ALA A 639 -20.30 -28.96 27.75
N LYS A 640 -19.84 -29.92 28.57
CA LYS A 640 -18.40 -30.15 28.88
C LYS A 640 -17.74 -31.09 27.87
N GLY A 641 -16.45 -30.86 27.63
CA GLY A 641 -15.67 -31.57 26.61
C GLY A 641 -15.25 -33.01 26.91
N ASN A 642 -14.59 -33.59 25.92
CA ASN A 642 -13.50 -34.58 26.04
C ASN A 642 -12.63 -34.48 24.77
N GLY A 643 -11.33 -34.69 24.89
CA GLY A 643 -10.38 -34.52 23.77
C GLY A 643 -10.03 -35.82 23.04
N ALA A 644 -9.53 -35.70 21.81
CA ALA A 644 -8.86 -36.80 21.10
C ALA A 644 -7.84 -36.29 20.05
N ALA A 645 -6.73 -37.03 19.99
CA ALA A 645 -5.65 -37.11 19.00
C ALA A 645 -5.73 -36.32 17.66
N VAL A 646 -4.64 -35.61 17.36
CA VAL A 646 -4.29 -35.11 16.01
C VAL A 646 -3.68 -36.26 15.18
N GLN A 647 -4.23 -36.54 13.99
CA GLN A 647 -3.55 -37.33 12.96
C GLN A 647 -2.97 -36.44 11.87
N VAL A 648 -1.80 -36.84 11.37
CA VAL A 648 -1.00 -36.07 10.40
C VAL A 648 -1.50 -36.34 8.98
N LEU A 649 -1.88 -35.29 8.25
CA LEU A 649 -2.10 -35.34 6.80
C LEU A 649 -1.15 -34.38 6.05
N LYS A 650 -0.90 -34.69 4.77
CA LYS A 650 0.23 -34.17 3.99
C LYS A 650 0.00 -32.76 3.45
N LYS A 651 1.08 -31.97 3.38
CA LYS A 651 1.11 -30.59 2.87
C LYS A 651 0.93 -30.49 1.35
N PRO A 652 0.20 -29.49 0.84
CA PRO A 652 0.48 -28.86 -0.46
C PRO A 652 1.68 -27.90 -0.38
N THR A 653 2.32 -27.62 -1.52
CA THR A 653 3.51 -26.77 -1.62
C THR A 653 3.17 -25.32 -1.94
N GLY A 654 3.33 -24.42 -0.97
CA GLY A 654 3.18 -22.97 -1.18
C GLY A 654 4.49 -22.29 -1.57
N ALA A 655 4.45 -21.42 -2.58
CA ALA A 655 5.56 -20.57 -3.00
C ALA A 655 5.07 -19.10 -3.05
N PHE A 656 5.47 -18.29 -2.06
CA PHE A 656 5.25 -16.85 -2.03
C PHE A 656 6.57 -16.13 -1.73
N GLY A 657 6.95 -15.17 -2.57
CA GLY A 657 8.17 -14.39 -2.34
C GLY A 657 8.61 -13.45 -3.46
N ALA A 658 8.33 -12.16 -3.26
CA ALA A 658 9.03 -10.97 -3.79
C ALA A 658 9.01 -10.67 -5.30
N LEU A 659 8.58 -9.44 -5.64
CA LEU A 659 9.31 -8.54 -6.54
C LEU A 659 8.86 -7.07 -6.41
N LEU A 660 9.59 -6.27 -5.63
CA LEU A 660 9.61 -4.81 -5.75
C LEU A 660 10.89 -4.42 -6.51
N GLY A 661 10.75 -3.96 -7.74
CA GLY A 661 11.87 -3.66 -8.63
C GLY A 661 12.62 -2.38 -8.27
N SER A 662 13.95 -2.48 -8.10
CA SER A 662 14.82 -1.30 -7.99
C SER A 662 15.54 -1.02 -9.31
N SER A 663 15.23 0.11 -9.94
CA SER A 663 15.91 0.58 -11.15
C SER A 663 17.19 1.35 -10.80
N ALA A 664 18.35 0.70 -10.96
CA ALA A 664 19.66 1.32 -10.77
C ALA A 664 20.51 1.22 -12.05
N SER A 665 20.49 2.28 -12.87
CA SER A 665 21.31 2.37 -14.08
C SER A 665 22.80 2.47 -13.74
N LYS A 666 23.56 1.37 -13.90
CA LYS A 666 25.04 1.42 -13.91
C LYS A 666 25.52 2.17 -15.16
N ARG A 667 26.10 3.36 -14.98
CA ARG A 667 26.88 4.04 -16.04
C ARG A 667 28.13 3.22 -16.33
N LYS A 668 28.30 2.78 -17.57
CA LYS A 668 29.56 2.22 -18.08
C LYS A 668 30.53 3.37 -18.36
N LEU A 669 31.65 3.43 -17.64
CA LEU A 669 32.81 4.23 -18.05
C LEU A 669 33.54 3.44 -19.16
N GLY A 670 33.77 4.08 -20.31
CA GLY A 670 34.60 3.52 -21.38
C GLY A 670 36.08 3.83 -21.15
N PRO A 671 37.01 2.96 -21.57
CA PRO A 671 38.44 3.23 -21.46
C PRO A 671 38.87 4.28 -22.50
N GLY A 672 39.68 5.25 -22.07
CA GLY A 672 40.30 6.21 -22.98
C GLY A 672 41.45 5.59 -23.76
N GLN A 673 41.51 5.82 -25.07
CA GLN A 673 42.70 5.53 -25.87
C GLN A 673 43.80 6.54 -25.52
N GLY A 674 45.01 6.04 -25.26
CA GLY A 674 46.18 6.88 -25.03
C GLY A 674 46.74 7.47 -26.33
N ARG A 675 47.58 8.49 -26.17
CA ARG A 675 48.65 8.82 -27.12
C ARG A 675 49.98 8.66 -26.40
N ASP A 676 50.88 7.94 -27.06
CA ASP A 676 52.33 8.13 -27.17
C ASP A 676 52.97 9.20 -26.26
N GLN A 677 54.17 9.01 -25.68
CA GLN A 677 55.38 8.71 -26.46
C GLN A 677 56.61 8.43 -25.57
N ALA A 678 57.53 7.56 -26.02
CA ALA A 678 58.98 7.53 -25.69
C ALA A 678 59.42 7.33 -24.21
N ARG A 679 60.55 6.68 -23.86
CA ARG A 679 61.75 6.15 -24.57
C ARG A 679 62.31 5.01 -23.69
N ALA A 680 62.97 3.97 -24.25
CA ALA A 680 64.43 3.76 -24.20
C ALA A 680 65.05 3.88 -22.78
N ASP A 681 65.76 2.89 -22.22
CA ASP A 681 66.43 1.71 -22.83
C ASP A 681 66.06 0.37 -22.15
#